data_AF-A0A5C8IHB6-F1
#
_entry.id   AF-A0A5C8IHB6-F1
#
_cell.length_a   1.000
_cell.length_b   1.000
_cell.length_c   1.000
_cell.angle_alpha   90.00
_cell.angle_beta   90.00
_cell.angle_gamma   90.00
#
_symmetry.space_group_name_H-M   'P 1'
#
loop_
_entity.id
_entity.type
_entity.pdbx_description
1 polymer ?
#
loop_
_entity_poly.entity_id
_entity_poly.type
_entity_poly.pdbx_seq_one_letter_code
_entity_poly.pdbx_strand_id
1 'polypeptide(L)'
;MIVVIPAYEPGARLAPLVAQLRRMAPELDVIVVDDGSGPSYRPVFDAVRVLGAEVLTHERNLGKGAALRTAFRHALSHFPGRAVVTADSDGQHTAHDILRIAERTSATGETESALVLGVRAFGRGTPWRSRLGNAVSSALFAVAAGYRVTDTQTGLRGIPAELVGWAAGIPGERFAFELEMLLACRAAGVRVIELPIETVYLQGNAATHFRPIVDSARVLRPLVGFAAASFAGFLVDSALLFLLTAIGAPLLGAVIGARVVSATVNFAANRRYVFRSRGSLGPQLARYAALAALVLAANYALLAWLTAVGVGLVVAKIVVESALFLTTFAVQRMLVFVGRRRGPASAPRRGALRRPAVAAVAAVSVLGLAGCSVVSESAARSDSSATTVTAESAGSLWDTSTVHEIHIDAADGVLEQLIDTYLETGEKEWAAVTVTIDGTVFEDVGIKLKGNSSLRQVSADTDLADVPWILRLDKLIDGQSYQGETELVVRGNSSETSLNEAVALGLLRASGLAAENATAVRFSVGDGEAALRLVIENPTEEWADEEFESTGQLYKAESGGDEEYHGDDPEAYADSWDQEGGDDDLASLIDFLEFIGESDDATFAAELDEHLDVEAFARYLAFQDLVENTDDIDGPGNNWYLFVDDSTGIATVVNWDLNLAFGQSPGGGAGGGGGGGGGNAQRGQRADTGDGDQADGRPNRGGGGGGSGSSLLKERFLDVPEFAALYEAAAADLNTELIESGVAADLIASWQQALDDGAGDLVSASTVSEEADAIRSALGIS
;
A
#
# COMPACT_ATOMS: atom_id res chain seq x y z
N MET A 1 -4.22 -4.94 34.13
CA MET A 1 -4.00 -3.84 33.16
C MET A 1 -5.36 -3.39 32.65
N ILE A 2 -5.47 -2.18 32.15
CA ILE A 2 -6.70 -1.65 31.54
C ILE A 2 -6.41 -1.31 30.08
N VAL A 3 -7.22 -1.80 29.15
CA VAL A 3 -7.21 -1.36 27.75
C VAL A 3 -8.27 -0.27 27.59
N VAL A 4 -7.88 0.89 27.09
CA VAL A 4 -8.74 2.05 26.85
C VAL A 4 -8.89 2.26 25.35
N ILE A 5 -10.12 2.22 24.86
CA ILE A 5 -10.44 2.40 23.44
C ILE A 5 -11.39 3.61 23.28
N PRO A 6 -10.91 4.80 22.88
CA PRO A 6 -11.79 5.90 22.52
C PRO A 6 -12.43 5.62 21.15
N ALA A 7 -13.74 5.77 21.04
CA ALA A 7 -14.50 5.50 19.82
C ALA A 7 -15.45 6.65 19.50
N TYR A 8 -15.47 7.06 18.24
CA TYR A 8 -16.48 7.97 17.70
C TYR A 8 -16.94 7.41 16.36
N GLU A 9 -18.22 7.11 16.23
CA GLU A 9 -18.81 6.48 15.05
C GLU A 9 -18.03 5.21 14.60
N PRO A 10 -17.77 4.26 15.52
CA PRO A 10 -16.92 3.11 15.22
C PRO A 10 -17.58 2.17 14.19
N GLY A 11 -16.75 1.63 13.28
CA GLY A 11 -17.17 0.58 12.36
C GLY A 11 -17.38 -0.77 13.04
N ALA A 12 -17.69 -1.80 12.24
CA ALA A 12 -18.03 -3.15 12.72
C ALA A 12 -16.90 -3.84 13.51
N ARG A 13 -15.65 -3.37 13.38
CA ARG A 13 -14.44 -4.01 13.93
C ARG A 13 -14.21 -3.84 15.43
N LEU A 14 -14.88 -2.88 16.08
CA LEU A 14 -14.71 -2.63 17.51
C LEU A 14 -15.14 -3.84 18.37
N ALA A 15 -16.27 -4.47 18.05
CA ALA A 15 -16.76 -5.62 18.79
C ALA A 15 -15.85 -6.86 18.65
N PRO A 16 -15.42 -7.27 17.43
CA PRO A 16 -14.40 -8.30 17.24
C PRO A 16 -13.11 -8.07 18.03
N LEU A 17 -12.57 -6.84 18.03
CA LEU A 17 -11.36 -6.51 18.80
C LEU A 17 -11.56 -6.74 20.31
N VAL A 18 -12.69 -6.30 20.85
CA VAL A 18 -13.03 -6.51 22.27
C VAL A 18 -13.20 -8.00 22.57
N ALA A 19 -13.86 -8.75 21.69
CA ALA A 19 -14.01 -10.20 21.82
C ALA A 19 -12.65 -10.90 21.84
N GLN A 20 -11.75 -10.54 20.92
CA GLN A 20 -10.41 -11.11 20.81
C GLN A 20 -9.57 -10.81 22.07
N LEU A 21 -9.55 -9.55 22.54
CA LEU A 21 -8.88 -9.17 23.79
C LEU A 21 -9.40 -9.97 24.98
N ARG A 22 -10.73 -10.18 25.06
CA ARG A 22 -11.38 -10.95 26.12
C ARG A 22 -11.05 -12.43 26.07
N ARG A 23 -10.89 -13.01 24.88
CA ARG A 23 -10.46 -14.41 24.69
C ARG A 23 -8.99 -14.60 25.07
N MET A 24 -8.12 -13.74 24.56
CA MET A 24 -6.66 -13.88 24.71
C MET A 24 -6.18 -13.54 26.13
N ALA A 25 -6.81 -12.56 26.78
CA ALA A 25 -6.44 -12.11 28.12
C ALA A 25 -7.68 -11.74 28.96
N PRO A 26 -8.41 -12.75 29.48
CA PRO A 26 -9.66 -12.56 30.23
C PRO A 26 -9.54 -11.65 31.45
N GLU A 27 -8.35 -11.53 32.03
CA GLU A 27 -8.02 -10.74 33.23
C GLU A 27 -7.82 -9.23 32.99
N LEU A 28 -7.83 -8.79 31.73
CA LEU A 28 -7.76 -7.38 31.36
C LEU A 28 -9.09 -6.69 31.60
N ASP A 29 -9.07 -5.46 32.11
CA ASP A 29 -10.26 -4.61 32.03
C ASP A 29 -10.25 -3.90 30.68
N VAL A 30 -11.39 -3.88 29.98
CA VAL A 30 -11.55 -3.12 28.74
C VAL A 30 -12.53 -1.99 28.99
N ILE A 31 -12.09 -0.75 28.77
CA ILE A 31 -12.91 0.46 28.85
C ILE A 31 -13.02 1.04 27.44
N VAL A 32 -14.24 1.10 26.92
CA VAL A 32 -14.56 1.79 25.67
C VAL A 32 -15.22 3.13 25.99
N VAL A 33 -14.80 4.20 25.32
CA VAL A 33 -15.43 5.52 25.48
C VAL A 33 -16.13 5.90 24.20
N ASP A 34 -17.46 5.84 24.20
CA ASP A 34 -18.31 6.42 23.16
C ASP A 34 -18.28 7.94 23.29
N ASP A 35 -17.54 8.61 22.41
CA ASP A 35 -17.43 10.07 22.36
C ASP A 35 -18.64 10.71 21.66
N GLY A 36 -19.86 10.26 21.98
CA GLY A 36 -21.11 10.85 21.50
C GLY A 36 -21.43 10.54 20.04
N SER A 37 -21.30 9.28 19.64
CA SER A 37 -21.57 8.78 18.27
C SER A 37 -23.06 8.84 17.87
N GLY A 38 -23.96 8.93 18.85
CA GLY A 38 -25.40 9.06 18.62
C GLY A 38 -26.16 7.73 18.54
N PRO A 39 -27.49 7.78 18.29
CA PRO A 39 -28.36 6.61 18.43
C PRO A 39 -28.08 5.46 17.45
N SER A 40 -27.60 5.75 16.24
CA SER A 40 -27.32 4.76 15.20
C SER A 40 -26.21 3.77 15.59
N TYR A 41 -25.27 4.18 16.43
CA TYR A 41 -24.12 3.35 16.84
C TYR A 41 -24.34 2.62 18.17
N ARG A 42 -25.52 2.78 18.80
CA ARG A 42 -25.88 2.07 20.04
C ARG A 42 -25.71 0.55 19.94
N PRO A 43 -26.13 -0.12 18.84
CA PRO A 43 -25.97 -1.57 18.72
C PRO A 43 -24.52 -2.03 18.87
N VAL A 44 -23.56 -1.28 18.31
CA VAL A 44 -22.12 -1.59 18.43
C VAL A 44 -21.65 -1.52 19.88
N PHE A 45 -22.02 -0.46 20.59
CA PHE A 45 -21.67 -0.30 22.00
C PHE A 45 -22.39 -1.30 22.91
N ASP A 46 -23.61 -1.70 22.59
CA ASP A 46 -24.34 -2.74 23.32
C ASP A 46 -23.68 -4.11 23.13
N ALA A 47 -23.24 -4.45 21.91
CA ALA A 47 -22.46 -5.66 21.65
C ALA A 47 -21.15 -5.68 22.47
N VAL A 48 -20.43 -4.56 22.49
CA VAL A 48 -19.20 -4.40 23.29
C VAL A 48 -19.45 -4.55 24.80
N ARG A 49 -20.59 -4.07 25.32
CA ARG A 49 -21.00 -4.32 26.72
C ARG A 49 -21.26 -5.80 26.98
N VAL A 50 -21.93 -6.49 26.06
CA VAL A 50 -22.20 -7.94 26.17
C VAL A 50 -20.91 -8.74 26.22
N LEU A 51 -19.89 -8.32 25.45
CA LEU A 51 -18.55 -8.90 25.48
C LEU A 51 -17.75 -8.55 26.76
N GLY A 52 -18.34 -7.80 27.69
CA GLY A 52 -17.79 -7.53 29.00
C GLY A 52 -16.91 -6.29 29.09
N ALA A 53 -16.91 -5.40 28.09
CA ALA A 53 -16.24 -4.11 28.22
C ALA A 53 -17.12 -3.08 28.95
N GLU A 54 -16.49 -2.21 29.75
CA GLU A 54 -17.16 -1.07 30.36
C GLU A 54 -17.26 0.07 29.34
N VAL A 55 -18.47 0.54 29.03
CA VAL A 55 -18.68 1.62 28.06
C VAL A 55 -19.07 2.92 28.75
N LEU A 56 -18.21 3.94 28.61
CA LEU A 56 -18.46 5.32 29.06
C LEU A 56 -18.98 6.15 27.88
N THR A 57 -20.06 6.91 28.05
CA THR A 57 -20.68 7.67 26.95
C THR A 57 -20.68 9.17 27.22
N HIS A 58 -20.26 9.95 26.23
CA HIS A 58 -20.45 11.40 26.19
C HIS A 58 -21.77 11.76 25.48
N GLU A 59 -22.42 12.85 25.91
CA GLU A 59 -23.67 13.31 25.27
C GLU A 59 -23.46 13.85 23.84
N ARG A 60 -22.25 14.27 23.51
CA ARG A 60 -21.84 14.82 22.22
C ARG A 60 -20.34 14.59 22.01
N ASN A 61 -19.87 14.68 20.78
CA ASN A 61 -18.44 14.60 20.45
C ASN A 61 -17.62 15.71 21.12
N LEU A 62 -16.69 15.29 22.00
CA LEU A 62 -15.73 16.13 22.72
C LEU A 62 -14.29 15.96 22.18
N GLY A 63 -14.05 14.98 21.32
CA GLY A 63 -12.80 14.62 20.68
C GLY A 63 -12.03 13.50 21.41
N LYS A 64 -11.23 12.73 20.64
CA LYS A 64 -10.35 11.63 21.13
C LYS A 64 -9.60 11.96 22.44
N GLY A 65 -8.92 13.10 22.51
CA GLY A 65 -8.22 13.52 23.73
C GLY A 65 -9.12 13.76 24.96
N ALA A 66 -10.39 14.15 24.77
CA ALA A 66 -11.36 14.23 25.86
C ALA A 66 -11.82 12.84 26.29
N ALA A 67 -12.10 11.94 25.34
CA ALA A 67 -12.44 10.55 25.60
C ALA A 67 -11.34 9.83 26.39
N LEU A 68 -10.08 9.95 25.97
CA LEU A 68 -8.92 9.40 26.68
C LEU A 68 -8.82 9.94 28.12
N ARG A 69 -9.02 11.24 28.35
CA ARG A 69 -9.01 11.80 29.72
C ARG A 69 -10.17 11.31 30.57
N THR A 70 -11.36 11.14 29.97
CA THR A 70 -12.50 10.54 30.67
C THR A 70 -12.14 9.15 31.14
N ALA A 71 -11.58 8.32 30.26
CA ALA A 71 -11.10 6.99 30.61
C ALA A 71 -9.98 7.02 31.68
N PHE A 72 -8.99 7.89 31.58
CA PHE A 72 -7.92 7.97 32.59
C PHE A 72 -8.43 8.39 33.96
N ARG A 73 -9.37 9.35 34.03
CA ARG A 73 -9.99 9.74 35.31
C ARG A 73 -10.82 8.61 35.90
N HIS A 74 -11.54 7.89 35.04
CA HIS A 74 -12.32 6.73 35.45
C HIS A 74 -11.42 5.59 35.95
N ALA A 75 -10.31 5.32 35.25
CA ALA A 75 -9.28 4.37 35.66
C ALA A 75 -8.70 4.73 37.03
N LEU A 76 -8.39 6.02 37.27
CA LEU A 76 -7.86 6.49 38.55
C LEU A 76 -8.86 6.32 39.71
N SER A 77 -10.16 6.46 39.46
CA SER A 77 -11.19 6.35 40.49
C SER A 77 -11.62 4.91 40.77
N HIS A 78 -11.76 4.08 39.73
CA HIS A 78 -12.34 2.72 39.84
C HIS A 78 -11.28 1.61 39.85
N PHE A 79 -10.09 1.88 39.29
CA PHE A 79 -9.02 0.89 39.14
C PHE A 79 -7.67 1.46 39.66
N PRO A 80 -7.59 1.91 40.92
CA PRO A 80 -6.42 2.58 41.45
C PRO A 80 -5.18 1.68 41.37
N GLY A 81 -4.07 2.23 40.89
CA GLY A 81 -2.80 1.51 40.77
C GLY A 81 -2.71 0.54 39.58
N ARG A 82 -3.70 0.49 38.69
CA ARG A 82 -3.57 -0.24 37.42
C ARG A 82 -2.98 0.66 36.33
N ALA A 83 -2.07 0.09 35.55
CA ALA A 83 -1.57 0.72 34.33
C ALA A 83 -2.61 0.62 33.20
N VAL A 84 -2.43 1.45 32.17
CA VAL A 84 -3.36 1.64 31.06
C VAL A 84 -2.63 1.44 29.73
N VAL A 85 -3.22 0.70 28.80
CA VAL A 85 -2.85 0.68 27.39
C VAL A 85 -3.96 1.35 26.59
N THR A 86 -3.63 2.35 25.79
CA THR A 86 -4.59 2.94 24.84
C THR A 86 -4.52 2.20 23.52
N ALA A 87 -5.66 2.01 22.85
CA ALA A 87 -5.75 1.45 21.50
C ALA A 87 -6.83 2.18 20.70
N ASP A 88 -6.80 2.09 19.37
CA ASP A 88 -7.72 2.80 18.48
C ASP A 88 -8.86 1.87 18.07
N SER A 89 -10.02 2.46 17.76
CA SER A 89 -11.25 1.71 17.46
C SER A 89 -11.42 1.36 15.98
N ASP A 90 -10.47 1.77 15.12
CA ASP A 90 -10.52 1.66 13.66
C ASP A 90 -9.90 0.36 13.11
N GLY A 91 -9.40 -0.50 14.00
CA GLY A 91 -8.81 -1.79 13.62
C GLY A 91 -7.33 -1.71 13.23
N GLN A 92 -6.66 -0.57 13.43
CA GLN A 92 -5.22 -0.44 13.15
C GLN A 92 -4.33 -1.13 14.19
N HIS A 93 -4.86 -1.47 15.38
CA HIS A 93 -4.11 -2.15 16.43
C HIS A 93 -4.66 -3.56 16.65
N THR A 94 -3.83 -4.57 16.39
CA THR A 94 -4.17 -5.97 16.66
C THR A 94 -4.24 -6.25 18.16
N ALA A 95 -5.05 -7.22 18.58
CA ALA A 95 -5.10 -7.63 19.99
C ALA A 95 -3.72 -8.10 20.49
N HIS A 96 -2.95 -8.78 19.64
CA HIS A 96 -1.60 -9.24 19.95
C HIS A 96 -0.65 -8.07 20.28
N ASP A 97 -0.64 -7.01 19.48
CA ASP A 97 0.21 -5.85 19.74
C ASP A 97 -0.22 -5.07 20.99
N ILE A 98 -1.53 -4.97 21.26
CA ILE A 98 -2.04 -4.41 22.51
C ILE A 98 -1.50 -5.18 23.71
N LEU A 99 -1.48 -6.51 23.64
CA LEU A 99 -0.95 -7.37 24.71
C LEU A 99 0.57 -7.26 24.87
N ARG A 100 1.34 -7.20 23.78
CA ARG A 100 2.79 -6.97 23.82
C ARG A 100 3.14 -5.64 24.49
N ILE A 101 2.40 -4.58 24.18
CA ILE A 101 2.56 -3.28 24.82
C ILE A 101 2.17 -3.35 26.30
N ALA A 102 1.09 -4.05 26.64
CA ALA A 102 0.67 -4.27 28.03
C ALA A 102 1.74 -5.01 28.86
N GLU A 103 2.32 -6.07 28.31
CA GLU A 103 3.38 -6.85 28.94
C GLU A 103 4.64 -5.99 29.15
N ARG A 104 5.10 -5.29 28.11
CA ARG A 104 6.28 -4.42 28.20
C ARG A 104 6.08 -3.29 29.22
N THR A 105 4.89 -2.73 29.28
CA THR A 105 4.51 -1.69 30.25
C THR A 105 4.56 -2.24 31.67
N SER A 106 4.02 -3.44 31.88
CA SER A 106 4.05 -4.11 33.19
C SER A 106 5.48 -4.46 33.63
N ALA A 107 6.37 -4.72 32.68
CA ALA A 107 7.79 -4.99 32.93
C ALA A 107 8.63 -3.73 33.23
N THR A 108 8.08 -2.51 33.13
CA THR A 108 8.79 -1.30 33.56
C THR A 108 8.80 -1.21 35.08
N GLY A 109 9.99 -1.32 35.69
CA GLY A 109 10.12 -1.30 37.15
C GLY A 109 9.86 0.08 37.75
N GLU A 110 9.45 0.12 39.03
CA GLU A 110 9.11 1.34 39.79
C GLU A 110 10.20 2.43 39.83
N THR A 111 11.45 2.06 39.52
CA THR A 111 12.61 2.97 39.56
C THR A 111 12.88 3.71 38.25
N GLU A 112 12.30 3.26 37.12
CA GLU A 112 12.43 3.89 35.80
C GLU A 112 11.10 3.81 35.01
N SER A 113 10.10 4.59 35.43
CA SER A 113 8.82 4.71 34.71
C SER A 113 9.04 5.12 33.26
N ALA A 114 8.54 4.31 32.32
CA ALA A 114 8.65 4.59 30.89
C ALA A 114 7.30 4.47 30.19
N LEU A 115 7.01 5.45 29.34
CA LEU A 115 5.91 5.37 28.38
C LEU A 115 6.33 4.41 27.26
N VAL A 116 5.56 3.36 27.03
CA VAL A 116 5.80 2.40 25.95
C VAL A 116 4.92 2.78 24.76
N LEU A 117 5.49 2.89 23.57
CA LEU A 117 4.79 3.22 22.34
C LEU A 117 4.83 2.01 21.42
N GLY A 118 3.69 1.63 20.86
CA GLY A 118 3.65 0.78 19.68
C GLY A 118 3.90 1.64 18.45
N VAL A 119 5.02 1.44 17.77
CA VAL A 119 5.38 2.22 16.59
C VAL A 119 5.34 1.34 15.36
N ARG A 120 4.73 1.86 14.30
CA ARG A 120 4.67 1.17 13.01
C ARG A 120 6.08 0.87 12.54
N ALA A 121 6.34 -0.38 12.17
CA ALA A 121 7.55 -0.70 11.44
C ALA A 121 7.40 -0.15 10.01
N PHE A 122 8.17 0.89 9.66
CA PHE A 122 8.24 1.40 8.28
C PHE A 122 9.07 0.43 7.43
N GLY A 123 8.46 -0.67 7.01
CA GLY A 123 9.04 -1.71 6.14
C GLY A 123 8.81 -1.44 4.64
N ARG A 124 9.16 -2.44 3.79
CA ARG A 124 8.74 -2.48 2.38
C ARG A 124 7.19 -2.50 2.35
N GLY A 125 6.57 -1.65 1.53
CA GLY A 125 5.10 -1.48 1.47
C GLY A 125 4.49 -0.27 2.20
N THR A 126 5.25 0.59 2.91
CA THR A 126 4.68 1.86 3.41
C THR A 126 4.71 2.96 2.33
N PRO A 127 3.57 3.61 1.97
CA PRO A 127 3.55 4.67 0.97
C PRO A 127 4.58 5.77 1.26
N TRP A 128 5.41 6.12 0.28
CA TRP A 128 6.54 7.03 0.48
C TRP A 128 6.09 8.43 0.94
N ARG A 129 4.90 8.89 0.51
CA ARG A 129 4.27 10.14 0.96
C ARG A 129 4.06 10.13 2.49
N SER A 130 3.66 8.99 3.04
CA SER A 130 3.50 8.76 4.50
C SER A 130 4.84 8.63 5.21
N ARG A 131 5.85 8.00 4.57
CA ARG A 131 7.23 7.91 5.10
C ARG A 131 7.87 9.30 5.18
N LEU A 132 7.75 10.12 4.14
CA LEU A 132 8.29 11.47 4.08
C LEU A 132 7.56 12.39 5.07
N GLY A 133 6.23 12.37 5.09
CA GLY A 133 5.42 13.15 6.03
C GLY A 133 5.74 12.81 7.49
N ASN A 134 5.89 11.52 7.80
CA ASN A 134 6.29 11.07 9.13
C ASN A 134 7.76 11.39 9.45
N ALA A 135 8.68 11.27 8.50
CA ALA A 135 10.08 11.65 8.68
C ALA A 135 10.23 13.15 9.00
N VAL A 136 9.50 14.01 8.26
CA VAL A 136 9.46 15.46 8.52
C VAL A 136 8.84 15.75 9.88
N SER A 137 7.71 15.12 10.21
CA SER A 137 7.02 15.32 11.50
C SER A 137 7.87 14.86 12.67
N SER A 138 8.54 13.71 12.56
CA SER A 138 9.46 13.14 13.55
C SER A 138 10.72 13.98 13.70
N ALA A 139 11.26 14.55 12.62
CA ALA A 139 12.38 15.48 12.68
C ALA A 139 12.00 16.80 13.39
N LEU A 140 10.85 17.38 13.03
CA LEU A 140 10.33 18.59 13.68
C LEU A 140 10.02 18.34 15.17
N PHE A 141 9.47 17.18 15.50
CA PHE A 141 9.27 16.74 16.88
C PHE A 141 10.60 16.61 17.61
N ALA A 142 11.60 15.96 17.01
CA ALA A 142 12.91 15.78 17.62
C ALA A 142 13.57 17.11 17.97
N VAL A 143 13.42 18.12 17.12
CA VAL A 143 13.88 19.49 17.42
C VAL A 143 13.07 20.12 18.56
N ALA A 144 11.74 19.97 18.56
CA ALA A 144 10.86 20.59 19.56
C ALA A 144 10.92 19.96 20.96
N ALA A 145 10.97 18.63 21.02
CA ALA A 145 11.01 17.83 22.24
C ALA A 145 12.46 17.61 22.72
N GLY A 146 13.41 17.61 21.78
CA GLY A 146 14.82 17.33 21.99
C GLY A 146 15.13 15.90 22.42
N TYR A 147 14.28 14.96 21.98
CA TYR A 147 14.50 13.53 21.92
C TYR A 147 13.77 12.98 20.69
N ARG A 148 14.19 11.82 20.15
CA ARG A 148 13.63 11.24 18.93
C ARG A 148 12.51 10.26 19.27
N VAL A 149 11.49 10.24 18.40
CA VAL A 149 10.42 9.25 18.32
C VAL A 149 10.21 9.00 16.83
N THR A 150 10.01 7.75 16.47
CA THR A 150 9.87 7.23 15.11
C THR A 150 8.45 7.39 14.59
N ASP A 151 7.44 7.29 15.46
CA ASP A 151 6.05 7.58 15.15
C ASP A 151 5.41 8.51 16.20
N THR A 152 5.18 9.77 15.81
CA THR A 152 4.62 10.78 16.73
C THR A 152 3.10 10.71 16.88
N GLN A 153 2.43 9.98 15.98
CA GLN A 153 0.97 9.92 15.87
C GLN A 153 0.37 8.61 16.37
N THR A 154 1.20 7.64 16.80
CA THR A 154 0.70 6.38 17.35
C THR A 154 -0.29 6.59 18.51
N GLY A 155 -1.45 5.92 18.40
CA GLY A 155 -2.46 5.80 19.45
C GLY A 155 -2.24 4.62 20.39
N LEU A 156 -1.35 3.68 20.04
CA LEU A 156 -1.05 2.51 20.87
C LEU A 156 0.02 2.85 21.92
N ARG A 157 -0.41 3.07 23.17
CA ARG A 157 0.47 3.57 24.23
C ARG A 157 0.25 2.87 25.54
N GLY A 158 1.31 2.31 26.08
CA GLY A 158 1.39 1.75 27.42
C GLY A 158 1.83 2.78 28.45
N ILE A 159 0.95 3.07 29.39
CA ILE A 159 1.10 4.08 30.45
C ILE A 159 1.18 3.35 31.81
N PRO A 160 2.35 3.34 32.46
CA PRO A 160 2.51 2.84 33.83
C PRO A 160 1.54 3.49 34.81
N ALA A 161 1.16 2.77 35.86
CA ALA A 161 0.08 3.17 36.79
C ALA A 161 0.35 4.55 37.43
N GLU A 162 1.59 4.82 37.78
CA GLU A 162 2.07 6.07 38.36
C GLU A 162 2.00 7.27 37.39
N LEU A 163 1.95 7.01 36.08
CA LEU A 163 1.87 8.04 35.04
C LEU A 163 0.44 8.33 34.58
N VAL A 164 -0.55 7.49 34.92
CA VAL A 164 -1.97 7.71 34.51
C VAL A 164 -2.50 9.05 35.03
N GLY A 165 -2.18 9.41 36.28
CA GLY A 165 -2.54 10.71 36.87
C GLY A 165 -1.92 11.90 36.16
N TRP A 166 -0.67 11.75 35.71
CA TRP A 166 0.03 12.75 34.92
C TRP A 166 -0.58 12.87 33.51
N ALA A 167 -0.85 11.75 32.84
CA ALA A 167 -1.47 11.68 31.52
C ALA A 167 -2.84 12.38 31.50
N ALA A 168 -3.67 12.16 32.53
CA ALA A 168 -4.97 12.80 32.68
C ALA A 168 -4.91 14.35 32.78
N GLY A 169 -3.74 14.90 33.15
CA GLY A 169 -3.49 16.33 33.31
C GLY A 169 -2.91 17.03 32.07
N ILE A 170 -2.62 16.30 30.99
CA ILE A 170 -2.06 16.88 29.76
C ILE A 170 -3.13 17.71 29.02
N PRO A 171 -2.82 18.97 28.65
CA PRO A 171 -3.72 19.80 27.85
C PRO A 171 -3.72 19.37 26.38
N GLY A 172 -4.88 19.38 25.72
CA GLY A 172 -5.01 19.06 24.29
C GLY A 172 -6.43 18.64 23.91
N GLU A 173 -6.87 18.89 22.67
CA GLU A 173 -8.17 18.44 22.15
C GLU A 173 -7.96 17.52 20.94
N ARG A 174 -8.82 16.51 20.76
CA ARG A 174 -8.77 15.55 19.64
C ARG A 174 -7.37 14.90 19.50
N PHE A 175 -6.84 14.78 18.29
CA PHE A 175 -5.54 14.17 17.97
C PHE A 175 -4.32 14.94 18.50
N ALA A 176 -4.48 16.18 18.98
CA ALA A 176 -3.38 16.96 19.53
C ALA A 176 -2.91 16.43 20.92
N PHE A 177 -3.76 15.68 21.61
CA PHE A 177 -3.45 15.16 22.95
C PHE A 177 -2.24 14.21 22.94
N GLU A 178 -2.18 13.33 21.96
CA GLU A 178 -1.12 12.34 21.78
C GLU A 178 0.24 13.02 21.58
N LEU A 179 0.33 14.02 20.71
CA LEU A 179 1.55 14.80 20.51
C LEU A 179 1.95 15.60 21.76
N GLU A 180 1.00 16.24 22.44
CA GLU A 180 1.27 17.01 23.67
C GLU A 180 1.78 16.12 24.80
N MET A 181 1.29 14.88 24.91
CA MET A 181 1.79 13.90 25.87
C MET A 181 3.27 13.57 25.62
N LEU A 182 3.66 13.35 24.35
CA LEU A 182 5.06 13.14 23.98
C LEU A 182 5.92 14.39 24.28
N LEU A 183 5.45 15.58 23.91
CA LEU A 183 6.15 16.84 24.21
C LEU A 183 6.33 17.08 25.72
N ALA A 184 5.41 16.58 26.54
CA ALA A 184 5.47 16.69 27.99
C ALA A 184 6.42 15.69 28.67
N CYS A 185 6.72 14.54 28.03
CA CYS A 185 7.54 13.47 28.62
C CYS A 185 8.88 13.97 29.15
N ARG A 186 9.64 14.71 28.33
CA ARG A 186 10.97 15.22 28.72
C ARG A 186 10.92 16.17 29.91
N ALA A 187 9.91 17.04 29.97
CA ALA A 187 9.74 17.96 31.08
C ALA A 187 9.31 17.25 32.38
N ALA A 188 8.63 16.12 32.25
CA ALA A 188 8.22 15.25 33.35
C ALA A 188 9.30 14.23 33.77
N GLY A 189 10.38 14.10 33.01
CA GLY A 189 11.43 13.11 33.24
C GLY A 189 11.02 11.67 32.90
N VAL A 190 9.97 11.51 32.07
CA VAL A 190 9.45 10.21 31.63
C VAL A 190 10.28 9.73 30.43
N ARG A 191 10.79 8.49 30.50
CA ARG A 191 11.46 7.84 29.37
C ARG A 191 10.41 7.35 28.37
N VAL A 192 10.75 7.36 27.08
CA VAL A 192 9.92 6.78 26.02
C VAL A 192 10.63 5.53 25.48
N ILE A 193 9.90 4.44 25.32
CA ILE A 193 10.37 3.17 24.73
C ILE A 193 9.48 2.88 23.54
N GLU A 194 10.07 2.51 22.41
CA GLU A 194 9.35 2.15 21.19
C GLU A 194 9.42 0.63 21.00
N LEU A 195 8.28 0.01 20.71
CA LEU A 195 8.18 -1.38 20.28
C LEU A 195 7.58 -1.41 18.87
N PRO A 196 8.19 -2.15 17.93
CA PRO A 196 7.61 -2.31 16.60
C PRO A 196 6.29 -3.08 16.69
N ILE A 197 5.27 -2.53 16.04
CA ILE A 197 3.95 -3.14 15.87
C ILE A 197 3.68 -3.31 14.38
N GLU A 198 2.81 -4.26 14.06
CA GLU A 198 2.35 -4.52 12.70
C GLU A 198 1.56 -3.31 12.19
N THR A 199 1.75 -2.93 10.92
CA THR A 199 0.97 -1.84 10.34
C THR A 199 -0.17 -2.39 9.52
N VAL A 200 -1.36 -2.45 10.12
CA VAL A 200 -2.57 -2.86 9.40
C VAL A 200 -3.06 -1.69 8.54
N TYR A 201 -2.57 -1.60 7.29
CA TYR A 201 -3.04 -0.63 6.29
C TYR A 201 -4.40 -1.08 5.73
N LEU A 202 -5.47 -0.38 6.12
CA LEU A 202 -6.83 -0.68 5.67
C LEU A 202 -7.30 0.43 4.73
N GLN A 203 -7.70 0.05 3.51
CA GLN A 203 -8.41 0.88 2.52
C GLN A 203 -7.88 2.33 2.43
N GLY A 204 -6.58 2.53 2.19
CA GLY A 204 -6.02 3.88 1.95
C GLY A 204 -6.28 4.93 3.06
N ASN A 205 -6.56 4.53 4.31
CA ASN A 205 -6.98 5.39 5.43
C ASN A 205 -8.41 5.97 5.37
N ALA A 206 -9.34 5.39 4.60
CA ALA A 206 -10.73 5.87 4.49
C ALA A 206 -11.48 5.93 5.84
N ALA A 207 -11.12 5.07 6.80
CA ALA A 207 -11.73 5.04 8.14
C ALA A 207 -11.19 6.12 9.11
N THR A 208 -10.09 6.80 8.77
CA THR A 208 -9.65 7.93 9.58
C THR A 208 -10.39 9.20 9.15
N HIS A 209 -11.17 9.79 10.04
CA HIS A 209 -11.67 11.17 9.88
C HIS A 209 -10.55 12.24 9.84
N PHE A 210 -9.30 11.82 9.60
CA PHE A 210 -8.13 12.67 9.47
C PHE A 210 -8.21 13.39 8.13
N ARG A 211 -8.35 14.72 8.17
CA ARG A 211 -8.32 15.53 6.95
C ARG A 211 -6.87 15.92 6.67
N PRO A 212 -6.18 15.32 5.70
CA PRO A 212 -4.71 15.37 5.60
C PRO A 212 -4.16 16.78 5.59
N ILE A 213 -4.80 17.69 4.86
CA ILE A 213 -4.37 19.08 4.72
C ILE A 213 -4.74 19.91 5.96
N VAL A 214 -5.97 19.79 6.44
CA VAL A 214 -6.51 20.64 7.52
C VAL A 214 -5.90 20.28 8.87
N ASP A 215 -5.74 18.98 9.14
CA ASP A 215 -5.22 18.51 10.41
C ASP A 215 -3.69 18.56 10.46
N SER A 216 -2.99 18.33 9.35
CA SER A 216 -1.54 18.62 9.24
C SER A 216 -1.25 20.12 9.37
N ALA A 217 -2.05 21.00 8.76
CA ALA A 217 -1.91 22.45 8.92
C ALA A 217 -2.20 22.94 10.35
N ARG A 218 -3.02 22.22 11.14
CA ARG A 218 -3.25 22.50 12.56
C ARG A 218 -2.09 22.06 13.44
N VAL A 219 -1.47 20.91 13.14
CA VAL A 219 -0.24 20.45 13.79
C VAL A 219 0.93 21.38 13.46
N LEU A 220 1.03 21.83 12.21
CA LEU A 220 2.04 22.79 11.74
C LEU A 220 1.67 24.26 12.05
N ARG A 221 0.51 24.55 12.65
CA ARG A 221 0.01 25.91 12.90
C ARG A 221 1.03 26.84 13.59
N PRO A 222 1.84 26.39 14.57
CA PRO A 222 2.89 27.23 15.14
C PRO A 222 4.00 27.57 14.12
N LEU A 223 4.36 26.63 13.26
CA LEU A 223 5.38 26.82 12.21
C LEU A 223 4.84 27.71 11.09
N VAL A 224 3.62 27.47 10.61
CA VAL A 224 2.92 28.30 9.62
C VAL A 224 2.69 29.71 10.16
N GLY A 225 2.30 29.84 11.43
CA GLY A 225 2.17 31.14 12.09
C GLY A 225 3.50 31.89 12.19
N PHE A 226 4.59 31.18 12.46
CA PHE A 226 5.94 31.76 12.47
C PHE A 226 6.41 32.18 11.07
N ALA A 227 6.12 31.36 10.04
CA ALA A 227 6.38 31.69 8.64
C ALA A 227 5.61 32.95 8.21
N ALA A 228 4.31 33.02 8.51
CA ALA A 228 3.48 34.17 8.21
C ALA A 228 3.93 35.44 8.94
N ALA A 229 4.32 35.34 10.22
CA ALA A 229 4.87 36.47 10.97
C ALA A 229 6.20 36.96 10.37
N SER A 230 7.07 36.03 9.97
CA SER A 230 8.37 36.34 9.35
C SER A 230 8.19 36.98 7.96
N PHE A 231 7.25 36.48 7.16
CA PHE A 231 6.90 37.03 5.84
C PHE A 231 6.26 38.42 5.96
N ALA A 232 5.34 38.62 6.90
CA ALA A 232 4.80 39.95 7.20
C ALA A 232 5.89 40.94 7.63
N GLY A 233 6.85 40.48 8.45
CA GLY A 233 8.05 41.23 8.78
C GLY A 233 8.85 41.65 7.55
N PHE A 234 9.07 40.72 6.61
CA PHE A 234 9.75 41.00 5.33
C PHE A 234 9.01 42.03 4.46
N LEU A 235 7.68 41.96 4.38
CA LEU A 235 6.89 42.95 3.63
C LEU A 235 6.97 44.34 4.26
N VAL A 236 6.89 44.42 5.60
CA VAL A 236 7.05 45.69 6.34
C VAL A 236 8.45 46.26 6.13
N ASP A 237 9.48 45.42 6.18
CA ASP A 237 10.87 45.80 5.92
C ASP A 237 11.03 46.41 4.53
N SER A 238 10.53 45.69 3.52
CA SER A 238 10.63 46.09 2.11
C SER A 238 9.87 47.39 1.84
N ALA A 239 8.61 47.48 2.28
CA ALA A 239 7.80 48.68 2.09
C ALA A 239 8.40 49.90 2.79
N LEU A 240 8.92 49.74 4.01
CA LEU A 240 9.51 50.85 4.75
C LEU A 240 10.86 51.28 4.15
N LEU A 241 11.67 50.33 3.64
CA LEU A 241 12.89 50.64 2.91
C LEU A 241 12.60 51.49 1.67
N PHE A 242 11.63 51.07 0.84
CA PHE A 242 11.24 51.82 -0.37
C PHE A 242 10.67 53.20 -0.02
N LEU A 243 9.82 53.31 1.00
CA LEU A 243 9.24 54.57 1.44
C LEU A 243 10.30 55.54 1.97
N LEU A 244 11.18 55.09 2.87
CA LEU A 244 12.24 55.91 3.46
C LEU A 244 13.23 56.38 2.39
N THR A 245 13.54 55.53 1.43
CA THR A 245 14.40 55.89 0.29
C THR A 245 13.71 56.91 -0.62
N ALA A 246 12.41 56.74 -0.90
CA ALA A 246 11.64 57.65 -1.73
C ALA A 246 11.50 59.07 -1.14
N ILE A 247 11.51 59.21 0.20
CA ILE A 247 11.49 60.51 0.89
C ILE A 247 12.90 61.10 1.14
N GLY A 248 13.94 60.49 0.58
CA GLY A 248 15.31 61.02 0.61
C GLY A 248 16.13 60.66 1.86
N ALA A 249 15.73 59.64 2.63
CA ALA A 249 16.57 59.16 3.73
C ALA A 249 17.87 58.53 3.19
N PRO A 250 19.03 58.74 3.87
CA PRO A 250 20.26 58.03 3.52
C PRO A 250 20.04 56.52 3.55
N LEU A 251 20.52 55.78 2.54
CA LEU A 251 20.28 54.34 2.38
C LEU A 251 20.58 53.54 3.66
N LEU A 252 21.68 53.83 4.34
CA LEU A 252 22.04 53.17 5.59
C LEU A 252 20.99 53.42 6.70
N GLY A 253 20.49 54.65 6.81
CA GLY A 253 19.42 54.99 7.74
C GLY A 253 18.09 54.34 7.38
N ALA A 254 17.78 54.24 6.08
CA ALA A 254 16.59 53.56 5.58
C ALA A 254 16.60 52.06 5.88
N VAL A 255 17.73 51.38 5.64
CA VAL A 255 17.90 49.94 5.93
C VAL A 255 17.82 49.66 7.43
N ILE A 256 18.50 50.45 8.27
CA ILE A 256 18.45 50.28 9.73
C ILE A 256 17.04 50.55 10.26
N GLY A 257 16.39 51.62 9.80
CA GLY A 257 15.02 51.98 10.19
C GLY A 257 14.01 50.90 9.81
N ALA A 258 14.07 50.41 8.57
CA ALA A 258 13.28 49.28 8.08
C ALA A 258 13.44 48.03 8.96
N ARG A 259 14.69 47.65 9.24
CA ARG A 259 15.02 46.44 10.02
C ARG A 259 14.55 46.50 11.46
N VAL A 260 14.67 47.66 12.11
CA VAL A 260 14.21 47.84 13.50
C VAL A 260 12.69 47.72 13.59
N VAL A 261 11.97 48.35 12.67
CA VAL A 261 10.50 48.30 12.65
C VAL A 261 10.00 46.90 12.31
N SER A 262 10.54 46.26 11.27
CA SER A 262 10.16 44.91 10.86
C SER A 262 10.46 43.86 11.94
N ALA A 263 11.62 43.93 12.58
CA ALA A 263 11.98 43.04 13.69
C ALA A 263 11.06 43.22 14.91
N THR A 264 10.60 44.44 15.18
CA THR A 264 9.66 44.74 16.27
C THR A 264 8.27 44.18 15.98
N VAL A 265 7.78 44.33 14.74
CA VAL A 265 6.52 43.75 14.29
C VAL A 265 6.58 42.22 14.37
N ASN A 266 7.68 41.62 13.89
CA ASN A 266 7.87 40.17 13.94
C ASN A 266 7.93 39.65 15.39
N PHE A 267 8.63 40.34 16.29
CA PHE A 267 8.65 40.00 17.73
C PHE A 267 7.25 40.06 18.35
N ALA A 268 6.49 41.13 18.08
CA ALA A 268 5.14 41.30 18.62
C ALA A 268 4.18 40.22 18.11
N ALA A 269 4.24 39.91 16.81
CA ALA A 269 3.44 38.87 16.18
C ALA A 269 3.76 37.48 16.75
N ASN A 270 5.04 37.13 16.83
CA ASN A 270 5.48 35.86 17.39
C ASN A 270 5.13 35.73 18.88
N ARG A 271 5.28 36.79 19.66
CA ARG A 271 4.92 36.78 21.09
C ARG A 271 3.42 36.63 21.32
N ARG A 272 2.60 37.33 20.54
CA ARG A 272 1.14 37.41 20.74
C ARG A 272 0.38 36.24 20.12
N TYR A 273 0.71 35.89 18.88
CA TYR A 273 -0.09 34.97 18.07
C TYR A 273 0.52 33.58 17.96
N VAL A 274 1.84 33.48 17.81
CA VAL A 274 2.55 32.20 17.58
C VAL A 274 2.84 31.48 18.90
N PHE A 275 3.61 32.11 19.79
CA PHE A 275 4.05 31.50 21.06
C PHE A 275 3.18 31.88 22.26
N ARG A 276 2.25 32.84 22.10
CA ARG A 276 1.31 33.31 23.12
C ARG A 276 1.95 33.55 24.50
N SER A 277 3.17 34.08 24.51
CA SER A 277 4.01 34.13 25.70
C SER A 277 3.57 35.23 26.67
N ARG A 278 3.33 34.85 27.93
CA ARG A 278 2.91 35.77 29.02
C ARG A 278 4.07 36.24 29.93
N GLY A 279 5.32 36.00 29.52
CA GLY A 279 6.51 36.41 30.28
C GLY A 279 6.79 37.93 30.23
N SER A 280 7.71 38.40 31.06
CA SER A 280 8.09 39.83 31.13
C SER A 280 8.76 40.29 29.83
N LEU A 281 8.38 41.50 29.37
CA LEU A 281 8.73 41.99 28.04
C LEU A 281 10.24 42.22 27.87
N GLY A 282 10.91 42.81 28.87
CA GLY A 282 12.34 43.18 28.79
C GLY A 282 13.28 42.00 28.52
N PRO A 283 13.30 40.94 29.34
CA PRO A 283 14.18 39.79 29.12
C PRO A 283 13.91 39.05 27.80
N GLN A 284 12.66 39.02 27.35
CA GLN A 284 12.31 38.39 26.06
C GLN A 284 12.83 39.23 24.89
N LEU A 285 12.68 40.56 24.96
CA LEU A 285 13.20 41.46 23.94
C LEU A 285 14.73 41.40 23.84
N ALA A 286 15.43 41.34 24.99
CA ALA A 286 16.88 41.22 25.02
C ALA A 286 17.39 39.91 24.38
N ARG A 287 16.73 38.77 24.66
CA ARG A 287 17.07 37.48 24.03
C ARG A 287 16.75 37.47 22.54
N TYR A 288 15.65 38.10 22.13
CA TYR A 288 15.28 38.22 20.73
C TYR A 288 16.29 39.08 19.95
N ALA A 289 16.71 40.21 20.51
CA ALA A 289 17.73 41.08 19.90
C ALA A 289 19.09 40.36 19.77
N ALA A 290 19.51 39.63 20.82
CA ALA A 290 20.72 38.83 20.79
C ALA A 290 20.66 37.72 19.72
N LEU A 291 19.50 37.06 19.60
CA LEU A 291 19.26 36.05 18.58
C LEU A 291 19.34 36.65 17.17
N ALA A 292 18.71 37.80 16.94
CA ALA A 292 18.74 38.47 15.64
C ALA A 292 20.17 38.83 15.20
N ALA A 293 21.01 39.32 16.12
CA ALA A 293 22.41 39.60 15.85
C ALA A 293 23.22 38.32 15.53
N LEU A 294 22.97 37.23 16.27
CA LEU A 294 23.62 35.94 16.05
C LEU A 294 23.24 35.36 14.68
N VAL A 295 21.96 35.39 14.32
CA VAL A 295 21.45 34.88 13.03
C VAL A 295 22.06 35.66 11.87
N LEU A 296 22.18 36.99 11.99
CA LEU A 296 22.83 37.81 10.97
C LEU A 296 24.30 37.42 10.77
N ALA A 297 25.05 37.26 11.86
CA ALA A 297 26.45 36.84 11.81
C ALA A 297 26.61 35.42 11.25
N ALA A 298 25.75 34.50 11.64
CA ALA A 298 25.73 33.12 11.16
C ALA A 298 25.39 33.05 9.67
N ASN A 299 24.42 33.84 9.19
CA ASN A 299 24.05 33.91 7.77
C ASN A 299 25.27 34.29 6.92
N TYR A 300 25.94 35.39 7.27
CA TYR A 300 27.14 35.82 6.56
C TYR A 300 28.26 34.77 6.59
N ALA A 301 28.56 34.20 7.76
CA ALA A 301 29.63 33.23 7.90
C ALA A 301 29.37 31.93 7.10
N LEU A 302 28.14 31.42 7.12
CA LEU A 302 27.76 30.21 6.40
C LEU A 302 27.74 30.44 4.88
N LEU A 303 27.23 31.58 4.42
CA LEU A 303 27.28 31.94 3.00
C LEU A 303 28.72 32.09 2.51
N ALA A 304 29.57 32.77 3.27
CA ALA A 304 30.98 32.93 2.94
C ALA A 304 31.72 31.59 2.88
N TRP A 305 31.42 30.68 3.82
CA TRP A 305 32.00 29.34 3.83
C TRP A 305 31.53 28.47 2.65
N LEU A 306 30.22 28.38 2.42
CA LEU A 306 29.65 27.57 1.33
C LEU A 306 30.12 28.03 -0.05
N THR A 307 30.18 29.34 -0.27
CA THR A 307 30.69 29.90 -1.52
C THR A 307 32.19 29.69 -1.67
N ALA A 308 32.96 29.70 -0.59
CA ALA A 308 34.39 29.40 -0.62
C ALA A 308 34.70 27.94 -0.96
N VAL A 309 33.81 27.00 -0.63
CA VAL A 309 33.95 25.57 -1.00
C VAL A 309 33.31 25.22 -2.36
N GLY A 310 32.90 26.23 -3.14
CA GLY A 310 32.44 26.06 -4.52
C GLY A 310 30.93 25.91 -4.70
N VAL A 311 30.13 26.04 -3.64
CA VAL A 311 28.67 26.02 -3.78
C VAL A 311 28.20 27.31 -4.44
N GLY A 312 27.39 27.20 -5.50
CA GLY A 312 26.79 28.35 -6.17
C GLY A 312 26.03 29.24 -5.20
N LEU A 313 26.20 30.56 -5.30
CA LEU A 313 25.67 31.54 -4.35
C LEU A 313 24.15 31.41 -4.11
N VAL A 314 23.39 31.10 -5.16
CA VAL A 314 21.93 30.91 -5.08
C VAL A 314 21.58 29.68 -4.23
N VAL A 315 22.24 28.55 -4.47
CA VAL A 315 22.05 27.30 -3.72
C VAL A 315 22.49 27.49 -2.26
N ALA A 316 23.66 28.10 -2.04
CA ALA A 316 24.14 28.44 -0.70
C ALA A 316 23.15 29.33 0.06
N LYS A 317 22.53 30.30 -0.63
CA LYS A 317 21.50 31.19 -0.05
C LYS A 317 20.25 30.43 0.36
N ILE A 318 19.71 29.57 -0.49
CA ILE A 318 18.51 28.79 -0.18
C ILE A 318 18.76 27.86 1.02
N VAL A 319 19.91 27.16 1.04
CA VAL A 319 20.27 26.24 2.12
C VAL A 319 20.44 26.98 3.46
N VAL A 320 21.17 28.09 3.47
CA VAL A 320 21.44 28.85 4.71
C VAL A 320 20.19 29.50 5.26
N GLU A 321 19.36 30.13 4.41
CA GLU A 321 18.11 30.75 4.85
C GLU A 321 17.13 29.70 5.41
N SER A 322 17.04 28.51 4.79
CA SER A 322 16.18 27.42 5.27
C SER A 322 16.63 26.87 6.63
N ALA A 323 17.94 26.65 6.80
CA ALA A 323 18.51 26.17 8.05
C ALA A 323 18.36 27.20 9.19
N LEU A 324 18.59 28.49 8.90
CA LEU A 324 18.46 29.56 9.88
C LEU A 324 16.99 29.83 10.25
N PHE A 325 16.06 29.68 9.32
CA PHE A 325 14.62 29.78 9.60
C PHE A 325 14.18 28.76 10.66
N LEU A 326 14.52 27.48 10.47
CA LEU A 326 14.19 26.40 11.40
C LEU A 326 14.89 26.57 12.76
N THR A 327 16.18 26.93 12.74
CA THR A 327 16.96 27.16 13.96
C THR A 327 16.41 28.33 14.77
N THR A 328 16.01 29.41 14.09
CA THR A 328 15.44 30.60 14.73
C THR A 328 14.09 30.29 15.38
N PHE A 329 13.24 29.49 14.73
CA PHE A 329 11.99 29.01 15.33
C PHE A 329 12.24 28.21 16.63
N ALA A 330 13.16 27.24 16.59
CA ALA A 330 13.50 26.40 17.73
C ALA A 330 14.05 27.23 18.91
N VAL A 331 14.99 28.14 18.64
CA VAL A 331 15.59 28.99 19.67
C VAL A 331 14.58 29.97 20.27
N GLN A 332 13.68 30.54 19.46
CA GLN A 332 12.62 31.42 19.96
C GLN A 332 11.65 30.68 20.90
N ARG A 333 11.29 29.44 20.55
CA ARG A 333 10.44 28.58 21.39
C ARG A 333 11.13 28.19 22.70
N MET A 334 12.40 27.80 22.64
CA MET A 334 13.13 27.22 23.78
C MET A 334 13.75 28.24 24.73
N LEU A 335 14.17 29.41 24.23
CA LEU A 335 14.95 30.38 25.01
C LEU A 335 14.28 31.76 25.10
N VAL A 336 13.70 32.26 24.02
CA VAL A 336 13.14 33.62 23.97
C VAL A 336 11.79 33.68 24.68
N PHE A 337 10.84 32.80 24.32
CA PHE A 337 9.44 32.90 24.75
C PHE A 337 9.03 31.93 25.87
N VAL A 338 9.98 31.50 26.71
CA VAL A 338 9.73 30.58 27.84
C VAL A 338 8.72 31.16 28.84
N GLY A 339 7.60 30.47 29.04
CA GLY A 339 6.64 30.77 30.10
C GLY A 339 7.10 30.23 31.47
N ARG A 340 6.89 31.00 32.55
CA ARG A 340 7.06 30.47 33.92
C ARG A 340 5.99 29.40 34.17
N ARG A 341 6.36 28.11 34.17
CA ARG A 341 5.50 27.02 34.64
C ARG A 341 5.59 26.93 36.17
N ARG A 342 4.44 26.99 36.86
CA ARG A 342 4.31 26.45 38.23
C ARG A 342 4.33 24.93 38.09
N GLY A 343 5.30 24.26 38.72
CA GLY A 343 5.36 22.80 38.72
C GLY A 343 4.22 22.19 39.56
N PRO A 344 3.80 20.94 39.28
CA PRO A 344 2.88 20.20 40.13
C PRO A 344 3.52 19.91 41.49
N ALA A 345 2.72 20.04 42.55
CA ALA A 345 3.14 19.89 43.93
C ALA A 345 3.16 18.42 44.38
N SER A 346 3.98 17.55 43.78
CA SER A 346 4.29 16.20 44.31
C SER A 346 5.20 15.40 43.37
N ALA A 347 6.46 15.79 43.21
CA ALA A 347 7.48 14.90 42.62
C ALA A 347 8.72 14.89 43.52
N PRO A 348 9.37 13.73 43.76
CA PRO A 348 10.53 13.66 44.63
C PRO A 348 11.68 14.47 44.04
N ARG A 349 12.21 15.42 44.82
CA ARG A 349 13.41 16.16 44.46
C ARG A 349 14.61 15.20 44.43
N ARG A 350 15.13 14.90 43.23
CA ARG A 350 16.49 14.37 43.05
C ARG A 350 17.37 15.40 42.33
N GLY A 351 18.67 15.29 42.61
CA GLY A 351 19.62 16.39 42.67
C GLY A 351 19.93 17.08 41.34
N ALA A 352 20.36 18.33 41.47
CA ALA A 352 20.76 19.19 40.37
C ALA A 352 21.90 18.58 39.53
N LEU A 353 21.57 18.07 38.35
CA LEU A 353 22.54 17.84 37.29
C LEU A 353 22.78 19.15 36.54
N ARG A 354 24.05 19.52 36.51
CA ARG A 354 24.59 20.78 36.00
C ARG A 354 24.27 20.92 34.51
N ARG A 355 23.99 22.16 34.09
CA ARG A 355 23.88 22.58 32.68
C ARG A 355 25.23 22.37 31.98
N PRO A 356 25.27 21.64 30.85
CA PRO A 356 25.92 22.19 29.67
C PRO A 356 25.12 21.84 28.40
N ALA A 357 24.38 22.80 27.86
CA ALA A 357 23.74 22.66 26.55
C ALA A 357 23.65 24.02 25.85
N VAL A 358 24.77 24.75 25.79
CA VAL A 358 24.87 26.03 25.07
C VAL A 358 25.91 25.98 23.94
N ALA A 359 26.62 24.86 23.74
CA ALA A 359 27.69 24.77 22.72
C ALA A 359 27.39 23.85 21.52
N ALA A 360 26.27 23.13 21.48
CA ALA A 360 26.04 22.06 20.48
C ALA A 360 25.00 22.38 19.39
N VAL A 361 24.66 23.66 19.16
CA VAL A 361 23.74 24.08 18.05
C VAL A 361 24.51 24.76 16.90
N ALA A 362 25.85 24.75 16.93
CA ALA A 362 26.69 25.42 15.93
C ALA A 362 27.41 24.46 14.94
N ALA A 363 26.98 23.22 14.79
CA ALA A 363 27.56 22.29 13.81
C ALA A 363 26.46 21.55 13.02
N VAL A 364 25.83 22.26 12.08
CA VAL A 364 25.14 21.60 10.97
C VAL A 364 26.23 21.32 9.93
N SER A 365 26.75 20.10 9.95
CA SER A 365 27.67 19.62 8.93
C SER A 365 26.88 19.32 7.67
N VAL A 366 27.12 20.15 6.67
CA VAL A 366 26.90 19.85 5.25
C VAL A 366 27.85 18.72 4.88
N LEU A 367 27.33 17.56 4.48
CA LEU A 367 28.03 16.54 3.70
C LEU A 367 27.01 15.53 3.20
N GLY A 368 26.63 15.68 1.94
CA GLY A 368 25.86 14.72 1.16
C GLY A 368 26.17 15.00 -0.29
N LEU A 369 27.29 14.44 -0.77
CA LEU A 369 27.64 14.11 -2.15
C LEU A 369 29.17 13.95 -2.26
N ALA A 370 29.64 12.70 -2.25
CA ALA A 370 30.80 12.21 -3.02
C ALA A 370 31.13 10.75 -2.63
N GLY A 371 31.11 9.86 -3.63
CA GLY A 371 32.21 8.90 -3.81
C GLY A 371 31.97 7.45 -3.40
N CYS A 372 31.88 6.61 -4.43
CA CYS A 372 32.05 5.16 -4.47
C CYS A 372 33.25 4.63 -3.64
N SER A 373 33.13 3.42 -3.07
CA SER A 373 33.90 2.23 -3.48
C SER A 373 33.94 1.12 -2.40
N VAL A 374 33.43 -0.05 -2.80
CA VAL A 374 33.94 -1.44 -2.68
C VAL A 374 34.88 -1.81 -1.51
N VAL A 375 34.54 -2.87 -0.76
CA VAL A 375 35.25 -4.19 -0.64
C VAL A 375 34.81 -4.96 0.64
N SER A 376 34.12 -6.08 0.38
CA SER A 376 34.21 -7.48 0.87
C SER A 376 34.23 -7.93 2.36
N GLU A 377 33.33 -8.91 2.58
CA GLU A 377 33.41 -10.20 3.30
C GLU A 377 33.73 -10.28 4.81
N SER A 378 32.83 -10.88 5.60
CA SER A 378 32.74 -12.36 5.75
C SER A 378 31.78 -12.78 6.88
N ALA A 379 30.87 -13.70 6.52
CA ALA A 379 30.25 -14.81 7.26
C ALA A 379 30.00 -14.74 8.79
N ALA A 380 28.73 -14.97 9.17
CA ALA A 380 28.38 -15.99 10.15
C ALA A 380 26.97 -16.53 9.88
N ARG A 381 26.89 -17.78 9.42
CA ARG A 381 25.68 -18.62 9.44
C ARG A 381 25.29 -18.88 10.89
N SER A 382 23.98 -18.87 11.19
CA SER A 382 23.42 -19.66 12.27
C SER A 382 22.24 -20.47 11.74
N ASP A 383 22.46 -21.77 11.61
CA ASP A 383 21.40 -22.77 11.55
C ASP A 383 20.44 -22.61 12.73
N SER A 384 19.14 -22.64 12.45
CA SER A 384 18.18 -23.18 13.41
C SER A 384 17.25 -24.15 12.68
N SER A 385 17.56 -25.43 12.87
CA SER A 385 16.72 -26.57 12.57
C SER A 385 15.37 -26.48 13.28
N ALA A 386 14.27 -26.55 12.54
CA ALA A 386 12.97 -26.90 13.07
C ALA A 386 12.41 -28.11 12.30
N THR A 387 12.45 -29.23 13.00
CA THR A 387 11.73 -30.50 12.88
C THR A 387 10.85 -30.72 11.64
N THR A 388 11.37 -31.53 10.73
CA THR A 388 10.63 -32.23 9.68
C THR A 388 9.64 -33.21 10.32
N VAL A 389 8.34 -32.97 10.13
CA VAL A 389 7.34 -34.03 10.18
C VAL A 389 7.33 -34.63 8.78
N THR A 390 7.75 -35.89 8.66
CA THR A 390 7.68 -36.64 7.41
C THR A 390 6.22 -36.93 7.07
N ALA A 391 5.62 -36.07 6.24
CA ALA A 391 4.52 -36.47 5.38
C ALA A 391 5.11 -37.26 4.20
N GLU A 392 4.50 -38.40 3.90
CA GLU A 392 4.81 -39.18 2.70
C GLU A 392 4.62 -38.29 1.45
N SER A 393 5.44 -38.51 0.42
CA SER A 393 5.61 -37.65 -0.74
C SER A 393 4.29 -37.30 -1.46
N ALA A 394 3.73 -36.13 -1.17
CA ALA A 394 2.95 -35.39 -2.15
C ALA A 394 3.94 -34.76 -3.15
N GLY A 395 3.58 -34.73 -4.43
CA GLY A 395 4.35 -34.05 -5.47
C GLY A 395 4.45 -32.53 -5.22
N SER A 396 5.01 -31.81 -6.19
CA SER A 396 4.89 -30.34 -6.22
C SER A 396 3.41 -29.94 -6.22
N LEU A 397 3.02 -28.80 -5.64
CA LEU A 397 1.66 -28.25 -5.80
C LEU A 397 1.29 -28.11 -7.29
N TRP A 398 2.29 -27.79 -8.11
CA TRP A 398 2.17 -27.61 -9.55
C TRP A 398 2.38 -28.91 -10.35
N ASP A 399 2.28 -30.07 -9.71
CA ASP A 399 2.34 -31.37 -10.39
C ASP A 399 1.03 -31.65 -11.16
N THR A 400 1.07 -31.43 -12.47
CA THR A 400 -0.08 -31.61 -13.37
C THR A 400 -0.53 -33.06 -13.54
N SER A 401 0.20 -34.04 -12.98
CA SER A 401 -0.19 -35.45 -12.98
C SER A 401 -1.09 -35.85 -11.81
N THR A 402 -1.31 -34.94 -10.86
CA THR A 402 -2.10 -35.18 -9.64
C THR A 402 -3.24 -34.17 -9.53
N VAL A 403 -4.39 -34.60 -9.01
CA VAL A 403 -5.46 -33.69 -8.58
C VAL A 403 -5.30 -33.47 -7.08
N HIS A 404 -4.98 -32.23 -6.69
CA HIS A 404 -4.71 -31.83 -5.31
C HIS A 404 -6.02 -31.58 -4.53
N GLU A 405 -5.92 -31.45 -3.21
CA GLU A 405 -7.08 -31.14 -2.36
C GLU A 405 -6.86 -29.81 -1.63
N ILE A 406 -7.81 -28.88 -1.79
CA ILE A 406 -7.86 -27.63 -1.03
C ILE A 406 -9.22 -27.51 -0.34
N HIS A 407 -9.18 -27.39 0.98
CA HIS A 407 -10.37 -27.26 1.82
C HIS A 407 -10.32 -25.96 2.61
N ILE A 408 -11.42 -25.20 2.59
CA ILE A 408 -11.59 -23.96 3.33
C ILE A 408 -12.52 -24.18 4.51
N ASP A 409 -12.03 -23.92 5.73
CA ASP A 409 -12.84 -23.83 6.94
C ASP A 409 -12.96 -22.37 7.37
N ALA A 410 -14.19 -21.86 7.43
CA ALA A 410 -14.52 -20.48 7.71
C ALA A 410 -15.63 -20.41 8.77
N ALA A 411 -15.61 -19.36 9.59
CA ALA A 411 -16.70 -19.13 10.53
C ALA A 411 -18.02 -18.86 9.78
N ASP A 412 -19.13 -19.37 10.33
CA ASP A 412 -20.47 -19.27 9.74
C ASP A 412 -20.79 -17.86 9.20
N GLY A 413 -21.12 -17.77 7.91
CA GLY A 413 -21.56 -16.53 7.26
C GLY A 413 -20.45 -15.58 6.81
N VAL A 414 -19.17 -15.90 7.05
CA VAL A 414 -18.06 -15.01 6.68
C VAL A 414 -17.92 -14.87 5.16
N LEU A 415 -17.97 -15.98 4.43
CA LEU A 415 -17.75 -15.97 2.98
C LEU A 415 -18.98 -15.44 2.24
N GLU A 416 -20.17 -15.76 2.73
CA GLU A 416 -21.43 -15.18 2.25
C GLU A 416 -21.44 -13.66 2.43
N GLN A 417 -20.93 -13.16 3.57
CA GLN A 417 -20.81 -11.73 3.79
C GLN A 417 -19.83 -11.04 2.82
N LEU A 418 -18.77 -11.72 2.37
CA LEU A 418 -17.90 -11.19 1.31
C LEU A 418 -18.66 -11.05 -0.01
N ILE A 419 -19.47 -12.05 -0.37
CA ILE A 419 -20.30 -12.05 -1.58
C ILE A 419 -21.34 -10.94 -1.48
N ASP A 420 -22.08 -10.85 -0.37
CA ASP A 420 -23.09 -9.81 -0.14
C ASP A 420 -22.47 -8.41 -0.24
N THR A 421 -21.30 -8.21 0.38
CA THR A 421 -20.59 -6.92 0.32
C THR A 421 -20.25 -6.55 -1.12
N TYR A 422 -19.69 -7.50 -1.89
CA TYR A 422 -19.38 -7.26 -3.30
C TYR A 422 -20.63 -6.97 -4.13
N LEU A 423 -21.73 -7.70 -3.93
CA LEU A 423 -22.98 -7.47 -4.65
C LEU A 423 -23.60 -6.10 -4.31
N GLU A 424 -23.42 -5.61 -3.08
CA GLU A 424 -23.94 -4.31 -2.64
C GLU A 424 -23.06 -3.12 -3.07
N THR A 425 -21.73 -3.27 -3.00
CA THR A 425 -20.79 -2.14 -3.11
C THR A 425 -19.83 -2.24 -4.30
N GLY A 426 -19.64 -3.43 -4.86
CA GLY A 426 -18.58 -3.74 -5.81
C GLY A 426 -17.19 -3.93 -5.17
N GLU A 427 -17.05 -3.75 -3.86
CA GLU A 427 -15.77 -3.89 -3.15
C GLU A 427 -15.48 -5.37 -2.83
N LYS A 428 -14.22 -5.77 -3.02
CA LYS A 428 -13.73 -7.13 -2.72
C LYS A 428 -12.94 -7.09 -1.41
N GLU A 429 -13.55 -7.53 -0.33
CA GLU A 429 -12.93 -7.52 1.00
C GLU A 429 -12.13 -8.80 1.29
N TRP A 430 -11.16 -8.67 2.20
CA TRP A 430 -10.41 -9.80 2.75
C TRP A 430 -11.07 -10.33 4.03
N ALA A 431 -11.16 -11.65 4.17
CA ALA A 431 -11.49 -12.33 5.42
C ALA A 431 -10.36 -13.29 5.85
N ALA A 432 -10.42 -13.74 7.10
CA ALA A 432 -9.54 -14.76 7.65
C ALA A 432 -10.24 -16.12 7.63
N VAL A 433 -9.55 -17.15 7.14
CA VAL A 433 -10.03 -18.54 7.09
C VAL A 433 -8.92 -19.52 7.46
N THR A 434 -9.27 -20.77 7.70
CA THR A 434 -8.31 -21.87 7.76
C THR A 434 -8.32 -22.59 6.41
N VAL A 435 -7.15 -22.85 5.85
CA VAL A 435 -7.01 -23.58 4.59
C VAL A 435 -6.24 -24.87 4.85
N THR A 436 -6.73 -25.98 4.30
CA THR A 436 -5.98 -27.24 4.27
C THR A 436 -5.60 -27.55 2.83
N ILE A 437 -4.31 -27.67 2.54
CA ILE A 437 -3.77 -28.04 1.22
C ILE A 437 -3.08 -29.40 1.36
N ASP A 438 -3.59 -30.43 0.68
CA ASP A 438 -3.10 -31.81 0.74
C ASP A 438 -2.88 -32.32 2.18
N GLY A 439 -3.82 -32.00 3.08
CA GLY A 439 -3.75 -32.35 4.50
C GLY A 439 -2.85 -31.46 5.37
N THR A 440 -2.16 -30.48 4.79
CA THR A 440 -1.39 -29.46 5.52
C THR A 440 -2.29 -28.29 5.88
N VAL A 441 -2.42 -27.99 7.18
CA VAL A 441 -3.33 -26.96 7.69
C VAL A 441 -2.61 -25.63 7.88
N PHE A 442 -3.23 -24.57 7.39
CA PHE A 442 -2.82 -23.18 7.47
C PHE A 442 -3.91 -22.36 8.16
N GLU A 443 -3.61 -21.83 9.34
CA GLU A 443 -4.52 -20.95 10.10
C GLU A 443 -4.31 -19.50 9.68
N ASP A 444 -5.36 -18.68 9.83
CA ASP A 444 -5.35 -17.24 9.55
C ASP A 444 -4.89 -16.90 8.10
N VAL A 445 -5.38 -17.65 7.12
CA VAL A 445 -5.16 -17.37 5.69
C VAL A 445 -6.11 -16.26 5.25
N GLY A 446 -5.61 -15.33 4.43
CA GLY A 446 -6.43 -14.33 3.78
C GLY A 446 -7.22 -14.93 2.62
N ILE A 447 -8.52 -14.67 2.55
CA ILE A 447 -9.37 -15.01 1.39
C ILE A 447 -10.13 -13.77 0.89
N LYS A 448 -10.21 -13.58 -0.43
CA LYS A 448 -11.04 -12.55 -1.09
C LYS A 448 -11.56 -13.02 -2.44
N LEU A 449 -12.62 -12.38 -2.94
CA LEU A 449 -13.15 -12.64 -4.29
C LEU A 449 -12.15 -12.25 -5.39
N LYS A 450 -12.11 -13.02 -6.48
CA LYS A 450 -11.28 -12.75 -7.68
C LYS A 450 -12.12 -12.54 -8.95
N GLY A 451 -11.62 -11.67 -9.82
CA GLY A 451 -12.14 -11.44 -11.17
C GLY A 451 -13.12 -10.27 -11.26
N ASN A 452 -13.41 -9.83 -12.48
CA ASN A 452 -14.42 -8.81 -12.77
C ASN A 452 -15.59 -9.44 -13.52
N SER A 453 -15.32 -9.96 -14.73
CA SER A 453 -16.32 -10.63 -15.56
C SER A 453 -16.90 -11.88 -14.91
N SER A 454 -16.07 -12.72 -14.29
CA SER A 454 -16.48 -13.97 -13.65
C SER A 454 -17.42 -13.73 -12.47
N LEU A 455 -17.23 -12.63 -11.73
CA LEU A 455 -18.10 -12.26 -10.62
C LEU A 455 -19.48 -11.75 -11.07
N ARG A 456 -19.67 -11.36 -12.34
CA ARG A 456 -21.00 -10.95 -12.86
C ARG A 456 -22.04 -12.08 -12.82
N GLN A 457 -21.58 -13.33 -12.73
CA GLN A 457 -22.44 -14.52 -12.66
C GLN A 457 -22.66 -14.99 -11.21
N VAL A 458 -21.91 -14.45 -10.25
CA VAL A 458 -22.04 -14.81 -8.83
C VAL A 458 -23.26 -14.13 -8.24
N SER A 459 -24.00 -14.88 -7.42
CA SER A 459 -25.16 -14.42 -6.67
C SER A 459 -25.07 -14.92 -5.22
N ALA A 460 -25.96 -14.44 -4.35
CA ALA A 460 -26.02 -14.89 -2.96
C ALA A 460 -26.33 -16.40 -2.81
N ASP A 461 -26.86 -17.05 -3.85
CA ASP A 461 -27.19 -18.47 -3.86
C ASP A 461 -26.13 -19.33 -4.57
N THR A 462 -25.03 -18.73 -5.05
CA THR A 462 -23.94 -19.46 -5.70
C THR A 462 -23.19 -20.30 -4.66
N ASP A 463 -22.90 -21.56 -4.99
CA ASP A 463 -22.10 -22.43 -4.12
C ASP A 463 -20.72 -21.80 -3.88
N LEU A 464 -20.26 -21.76 -2.63
CA LEU A 464 -18.97 -21.17 -2.27
C LEU A 464 -17.80 -21.88 -2.93
N ALA A 465 -17.95 -23.18 -3.25
CA ALA A 465 -16.97 -23.93 -4.03
C ALA A 465 -16.90 -23.49 -5.50
N ASP A 466 -17.92 -22.79 -6.01
CA ASP A 466 -18.00 -22.28 -7.39
C ASP A 466 -17.55 -20.84 -7.55
N VAL A 467 -17.35 -20.15 -6.43
CA VAL A 467 -16.92 -18.76 -6.44
C VAL A 467 -15.41 -18.67 -6.69
N PRO A 468 -14.93 -17.75 -7.55
CA PRO A 468 -13.51 -17.52 -7.74
C PRO A 468 -12.89 -16.78 -6.54
N TRP A 469 -11.80 -17.33 -6.01
CA TRP A 469 -11.12 -16.83 -4.81
C TRP A 469 -9.64 -16.55 -5.05
N ILE A 470 -9.10 -15.56 -4.32
CA ILE A 470 -7.67 -15.50 -4.00
C ILE A 470 -7.49 -16.00 -2.57
N LEU A 471 -6.57 -16.94 -2.39
CA LEU A 471 -6.06 -17.38 -1.10
C LEU A 471 -4.65 -16.82 -0.91
N ARG A 472 -4.41 -16.11 0.19
CA ARG A 472 -3.09 -15.55 0.51
C ARG A 472 -2.65 -16.02 1.90
N LEU A 473 -1.78 -17.02 1.92
CA LEU A 473 -1.29 -17.71 3.11
C LEU A 473 -0.56 -16.76 4.06
N ASP A 474 0.26 -15.87 3.51
CA ASP A 474 1.06 -14.93 4.30
C ASP A 474 0.29 -13.65 4.70
N LYS A 475 -1.01 -13.55 4.38
CA LYS A 475 -1.79 -12.31 4.54
C LYS A 475 -1.84 -11.82 5.98
N LEU A 476 -2.00 -12.74 6.93
CA LEU A 476 -2.13 -12.45 8.36
C LEU A 476 -1.00 -13.07 9.19
N ILE A 477 -0.22 -13.99 8.60
CA ILE A 477 0.94 -14.62 9.22
C ILE A 477 2.14 -14.49 8.28
N ASP A 478 3.04 -13.56 8.59
CA ASP A 478 4.26 -13.31 7.79
C ASP A 478 5.05 -14.61 7.52
N GLY A 479 5.38 -14.84 6.25
CA GLY A 479 6.21 -15.96 5.79
C GLY A 479 5.51 -17.33 5.78
N GLN A 480 4.20 -17.39 6.03
CA GLN A 480 3.42 -18.60 5.82
C GLN A 480 3.32 -18.90 4.31
N SER A 481 3.78 -20.08 3.90
CA SER A 481 3.78 -20.52 2.50
C SER A 481 3.59 -22.03 2.39
N TYR A 482 3.13 -22.49 1.24
CA TYR A 482 3.09 -23.91 0.87
C TYR A 482 4.04 -24.15 -0.30
N GLN A 483 5.13 -24.88 -0.04
CA GLN A 483 6.16 -25.20 -1.04
C GLN A 483 6.86 -23.98 -1.70
N GLY A 484 6.77 -22.80 -1.09
CA GLY A 484 7.28 -21.54 -1.65
C GLY A 484 6.15 -20.56 -1.96
N GLU A 485 4.98 -21.09 -2.31
CA GLU A 485 3.82 -20.29 -2.70
C GLU A 485 3.17 -19.58 -1.51
N THR A 486 2.89 -18.30 -1.67
CA THR A 486 2.19 -17.47 -0.68
C THR A 486 0.79 -17.09 -1.12
N GLU A 487 0.51 -17.05 -2.43
CA GLU A 487 -0.77 -16.64 -3.00
C GLU A 487 -1.22 -17.60 -4.11
N LEU A 488 -2.49 -18.01 -4.06
CA LEU A 488 -3.10 -18.96 -5.00
C LEU A 488 -4.42 -18.40 -5.52
N VAL A 489 -4.70 -18.57 -6.81
CA VAL A 489 -5.97 -18.18 -7.42
C VAL A 489 -6.81 -19.42 -7.68
N VAL A 490 -7.92 -19.56 -6.97
CA VAL A 490 -8.96 -20.54 -7.28
C VAL A 490 -9.85 -19.97 -8.38
N ARG A 491 -9.77 -20.55 -9.57
CA ARG A 491 -10.48 -20.06 -10.75
C ARG A 491 -11.95 -20.46 -10.72
N GLY A 492 -12.78 -19.57 -11.25
CA GLY A 492 -14.11 -19.97 -11.70
C GLY A 492 -13.97 -20.78 -12.98
N ASN A 493 -14.78 -21.83 -13.13
CA ASN A 493 -14.71 -22.72 -14.28
C ASN A 493 -15.41 -22.12 -15.50
N SER A 494 -14.71 -21.95 -16.63
CA SER A 494 -15.30 -21.57 -17.92
C SER A 494 -15.82 -22.78 -18.71
N SER A 495 -15.34 -23.98 -18.39
CA SER A 495 -15.78 -25.30 -18.85
C SER A 495 -15.95 -26.24 -17.64
N GLU A 496 -16.49 -27.46 -17.80
CA GLU A 496 -16.72 -28.31 -16.61
C GLU A 496 -15.40 -28.68 -15.91
N THR A 497 -14.29 -28.77 -16.63
CA THR A 497 -12.97 -29.12 -16.08
C THR A 497 -11.94 -28.00 -16.06
N SER A 498 -12.15 -26.91 -16.82
CA SER A 498 -11.14 -25.88 -17.11
C SER A 498 -9.90 -26.41 -17.85
N LEU A 499 -10.01 -27.57 -18.51
CA LEU A 499 -8.92 -28.19 -19.27
C LEU A 499 -8.37 -27.28 -20.38
N ASN A 500 -9.22 -26.41 -20.95
CA ASN A 500 -8.80 -25.45 -21.96
C ASN A 500 -7.74 -24.47 -21.40
N GLU A 501 -7.96 -23.87 -20.24
CA GLU A 501 -7.01 -22.94 -19.61
C GLU A 501 -5.76 -23.68 -19.15
N ALA A 502 -5.92 -24.86 -18.54
CA ALA A 502 -4.81 -25.68 -18.07
C ALA A 502 -3.85 -26.12 -19.19
N VAL A 503 -4.40 -26.56 -20.33
CA VAL A 503 -3.59 -26.93 -21.51
C VAL A 503 -2.97 -25.68 -22.13
N ALA A 504 -3.71 -24.57 -22.24
CA ALA A 504 -3.18 -23.34 -22.81
C ALA A 504 -1.98 -22.80 -22.00
N LEU A 505 -2.06 -22.76 -20.67
CA LEU A 505 -0.92 -22.37 -19.81
C LEU A 505 0.29 -23.30 -19.94
N GLY A 506 0.05 -24.62 -20.05
CA GLY A 506 1.13 -25.57 -20.29
C GLY A 506 1.80 -25.40 -21.67
N LEU A 507 1.02 -25.07 -22.71
CA LEU A 507 1.55 -24.74 -24.03
C LEU A 507 2.30 -23.41 -24.05
N LEU A 508 1.82 -22.41 -23.30
CA LEU A 508 2.46 -21.11 -23.15
C LEU A 508 3.87 -21.29 -22.57
N ARG A 509 3.99 -22.06 -21.48
CA ARG A 509 5.28 -22.43 -20.89
C ARG A 509 6.16 -23.23 -21.85
N ALA A 510 5.59 -24.21 -22.56
CA ALA A 510 6.34 -25.00 -23.54
C ALA A 510 6.83 -24.16 -24.73
N SER A 511 6.19 -23.01 -24.98
CA SER A 511 6.66 -22.04 -25.96
C SER A 511 7.83 -21.19 -25.45
N GLY A 512 8.17 -21.23 -24.16
CA GLY A 512 9.21 -20.40 -23.58
C GLY A 512 8.80 -18.93 -23.35
N LEU A 513 7.49 -18.66 -23.42
CA LEU A 513 6.92 -17.40 -22.92
C LEU A 513 6.69 -17.51 -21.41
N ALA A 514 6.74 -16.37 -20.73
CA ALA A 514 6.42 -16.26 -19.31
C ALA A 514 5.01 -16.79 -19.06
N ALA A 515 4.86 -17.70 -18.09
CA ALA A 515 3.60 -18.40 -17.86
C ALA A 515 3.34 -18.65 -16.37
N GLU A 516 2.07 -18.69 -15.99
CA GLU A 516 1.61 -19.11 -14.68
C GLU A 516 1.62 -20.64 -14.58
N ASN A 517 1.93 -21.19 -13.41
CA ASN A 517 1.66 -22.60 -13.14
C ASN A 517 0.17 -22.82 -12.87
N ALA A 518 -0.30 -24.05 -13.17
CA ALA A 518 -1.69 -24.44 -13.00
C ALA A 518 -1.80 -25.89 -12.50
N THR A 519 -2.77 -26.15 -11.63
CA THR A 519 -3.04 -27.48 -11.06
C THR A 519 -4.54 -27.72 -10.88
N ALA A 520 -5.00 -28.96 -11.05
CA ALA A 520 -6.38 -29.34 -10.80
C ALA A 520 -6.59 -29.62 -9.32
N VAL A 521 -7.67 -29.10 -8.76
CA VAL A 521 -7.95 -29.14 -7.32
C VAL A 521 -9.38 -29.60 -7.06
N ARG A 522 -9.52 -30.51 -6.09
CA ARG A 522 -10.77 -30.78 -5.39
C ARG A 522 -10.95 -29.68 -4.35
N PHE A 523 -11.75 -28.67 -4.68
CA PHE A 523 -11.96 -27.50 -3.85
C PHE A 523 -13.26 -27.62 -3.04
N SER A 524 -13.20 -27.44 -1.73
CA SER A 524 -14.38 -27.52 -0.86
C SER A 524 -14.38 -26.43 0.20
N VAL A 525 -15.57 -26.05 0.66
CA VAL A 525 -15.77 -24.99 1.66
C VAL A 525 -16.75 -25.47 2.74
N GLY A 526 -16.31 -25.43 4.00
CA GLY A 526 -17.10 -25.90 5.15
C GLY A 526 -17.57 -27.35 4.96
N ASP A 527 -18.81 -27.65 5.33
CA ASP A 527 -19.41 -28.98 5.11
C ASP A 527 -19.94 -29.19 3.68
N GLY A 528 -19.60 -28.31 2.73
CA GLY A 528 -20.05 -28.36 1.33
C GLY A 528 -19.43 -29.50 0.52
N GLU A 529 -20.07 -29.84 -0.61
CA GLU A 529 -19.50 -30.81 -1.54
C GLU A 529 -18.29 -30.21 -2.28
N ALA A 530 -17.32 -31.05 -2.63
CA ALA A 530 -16.16 -30.59 -3.38
C ALA A 530 -16.54 -30.32 -4.85
N ALA A 531 -15.99 -29.25 -5.42
CA ALA A 531 -16.04 -28.94 -6.84
C ALA A 531 -14.65 -29.11 -7.46
N LEU A 532 -14.59 -29.56 -8.71
CA LEU A 532 -13.35 -29.56 -9.49
C LEU A 532 -13.02 -28.13 -9.93
N ARG A 533 -11.87 -27.61 -9.52
CA ARG A 533 -11.41 -26.25 -9.85
C ARG A 533 -10.00 -26.29 -10.44
N LEU A 534 -9.70 -25.31 -11.28
CA LEU A 534 -8.32 -24.99 -11.64
C LEU A 534 -7.77 -23.99 -10.60
N VAL A 535 -6.59 -24.27 -10.08
CA VAL A 535 -5.82 -23.30 -9.29
C VAL A 535 -4.62 -22.87 -10.12
N ILE A 536 -4.39 -21.56 -10.19
CA ILE A 536 -3.25 -20.97 -10.92
C ILE A 536 -2.45 -20.05 -10.01
N GLU A 537 -1.19 -19.81 -10.37
CA GLU A 537 -0.38 -18.73 -9.79
C GLU A 537 -1.00 -17.36 -10.05
N ASN A 538 -0.80 -16.42 -9.13
CA ASN A 538 -1.09 -15.01 -9.38
C ASN A 538 0.21 -14.30 -9.75
N PRO A 539 0.30 -13.58 -10.89
CA PRO A 539 1.47 -12.77 -11.23
C PRO A 539 1.65 -11.60 -10.25
N THR A 540 2.45 -11.83 -9.21
CA THR A 540 2.91 -10.83 -8.23
C THR A 540 4.38 -10.46 -8.44
N GLU A 541 4.93 -9.59 -7.59
CA GLU A 541 6.38 -9.36 -7.51
C GLU A 541 7.16 -10.67 -7.34
N GLU A 542 6.72 -11.55 -6.44
CA GLU A 542 7.40 -12.82 -6.18
C GLU A 542 7.37 -13.74 -7.41
N TRP A 543 6.24 -13.81 -8.12
CA TRP A 543 6.15 -14.56 -9.37
C TRP A 543 7.09 -13.97 -10.44
N ALA A 544 7.14 -12.65 -10.58
CA ALA A 544 8.03 -12.01 -11.55
C ALA A 544 9.51 -12.26 -11.22
N ASP A 545 9.90 -12.21 -9.95
CA ASP A 545 11.26 -12.51 -9.49
C ASP A 545 11.68 -13.97 -9.76
N GLU A 546 10.72 -14.89 -9.85
CA GLU A 546 10.97 -16.31 -10.15
C GLU A 546 10.97 -16.60 -11.66
N GLU A 547 10.04 -15.99 -12.40
CA GLU A 547 9.88 -16.19 -13.84
C GLU A 547 10.93 -15.42 -14.66
N PHE A 548 11.33 -14.24 -14.21
CA PHE A 548 12.36 -13.42 -14.84
C PHE A 548 13.69 -13.53 -14.08
N GLU A 549 14.80 -13.66 -14.82
CA GLU A 549 16.15 -13.69 -14.21
C GLU A 549 16.61 -12.30 -13.67
N SER A 550 15.72 -11.31 -13.68
CA SER A 550 15.99 -9.91 -13.33
C SER A 550 14.86 -9.30 -12.49
N THR A 551 15.22 -8.28 -11.72
CA THR A 551 14.25 -7.45 -11.00
C THR A 551 13.61 -6.47 -11.98
N GLY A 552 12.31 -6.23 -11.84
CA GLY A 552 11.60 -5.29 -12.70
C GLY A 552 10.28 -4.82 -12.10
N GLN A 553 9.59 -4.01 -12.90
CA GLN A 553 8.26 -3.48 -12.60
C GLN A 553 7.21 -4.30 -13.33
N LEU A 554 6.19 -4.79 -12.62
CA LEU A 554 5.09 -5.56 -13.20
C LEU A 554 3.80 -4.73 -13.14
N TYR A 555 3.26 -4.41 -14.30
CA TYR A 555 2.03 -3.64 -14.48
C TYR A 555 0.95 -4.52 -15.10
N LYS A 556 -0.26 -4.48 -14.57
CA LYS A 556 -1.42 -5.20 -15.08
C LYS A 556 -2.35 -4.24 -15.81
N ALA A 557 -2.76 -4.61 -17.00
CA ALA A 557 -3.76 -3.85 -17.74
C ALA A 557 -5.17 -4.12 -17.16
N GLU A 558 -5.96 -3.06 -16.98
CA GLU A 558 -7.34 -3.19 -16.51
C GLU A 558 -8.32 -3.35 -17.68
N SER A 559 -9.41 -4.09 -17.47
CA SER A 559 -10.43 -4.40 -18.50
C SER A 559 -11.15 -3.18 -19.10
N GLY A 560 -11.02 -2.01 -18.47
CA GLY A 560 -11.48 -0.73 -19.02
C GLY A 560 -10.36 0.25 -19.37
N GLY A 561 -9.11 -0.21 -19.25
CA GLY A 561 -7.92 0.58 -19.47
C GLY A 561 -7.57 0.75 -20.93
N ASP A 562 -6.55 1.58 -21.16
CA ASP A 562 -6.04 1.91 -22.48
C ASP A 562 -4.51 2.02 -22.45
N GLU A 563 -3.93 2.01 -23.65
CA GLU A 563 -2.50 2.19 -23.91
C GLU A 563 -2.16 3.65 -24.28
N GLU A 564 -3.07 4.61 -24.03
CA GLU A 564 -2.83 6.02 -24.36
C GLU A 564 -1.86 6.67 -23.36
N TYR A 565 -0.99 7.53 -23.87
CA TYR A 565 -0.16 8.39 -23.02
C TYR A 565 -0.99 9.57 -22.49
N HIS A 566 -1.16 9.63 -21.16
CA HIS A 566 -1.94 10.65 -20.46
C HIS A 566 -1.09 11.78 -19.84
N GLY A 567 0.19 11.86 -20.20
CA GLY A 567 1.16 12.79 -19.62
C GLY A 567 1.97 12.18 -18.47
N ASP A 568 2.81 12.99 -17.84
CA ASP A 568 3.76 12.54 -16.79
C ASP A 568 3.13 12.36 -15.39
N ASP A 569 1.80 12.47 -15.25
CA ASP A 569 1.13 12.34 -13.95
C ASP A 569 0.71 10.87 -13.71
N PRO A 570 1.33 10.14 -12.78
CA PRO A 570 0.99 8.74 -12.51
C PRO A 570 -0.47 8.55 -12.11
N GLU A 571 -1.10 9.55 -11.48
CA GLU A 571 -2.51 9.46 -11.08
C GLU A 571 -3.47 9.38 -12.29
N ALA A 572 -3.00 9.71 -13.51
CA ALA A 572 -3.80 9.60 -14.73
C ALA A 572 -3.96 8.17 -15.26
N TYR A 573 -3.14 7.22 -14.79
CA TYR A 573 -3.11 5.83 -15.27
C TYR A 573 -3.80 4.85 -14.32
N ALA A 574 -4.21 5.30 -13.14
CA ALA A 574 -4.73 4.44 -12.07
C ALA A 574 -6.06 3.74 -12.40
N ASP A 575 -6.79 4.19 -13.42
CA ASP A 575 -8.00 3.50 -13.92
C ASP A 575 -7.70 2.51 -15.06
N SER A 576 -6.50 2.58 -15.65
CA SER A 576 -6.08 1.77 -16.81
C SER A 576 -5.06 0.69 -16.45
N TRP A 577 -4.27 0.91 -15.40
CA TRP A 577 -3.14 0.07 -15.02
C TRP A 577 -3.03 -0.08 -13.50
N ASP A 578 -2.80 -1.30 -13.04
CA ASP A 578 -2.48 -1.63 -11.66
C ASP A 578 -1.00 -2.08 -11.54
N GLN A 579 -0.26 -1.55 -10.57
CA GLN A 579 1.10 -2.04 -10.25
C GLN A 579 1.01 -3.28 -9.37
N GLU A 580 1.42 -4.44 -9.88
CA GLU A 580 1.33 -5.73 -9.19
C GLU A 580 2.68 -6.22 -8.65
N GLY A 581 3.80 -5.67 -9.13
CA GLY A 581 5.13 -5.95 -8.58
C GLY A 581 6.16 -4.86 -8.85
N GLY A 582 7.16 -4.73 -7.97
CA GLY A 582 8.20 -3.70 -8.05
C GLY A 582 7.98 -2.52 -7.10
N ASP A 583 8.65 -1.40 -7.39
CA ASP A 583 8.49 -0.15 -6.63
C ASP A 583 7.18 0.54 -7.06
N ASP A 584 6.50 1.24 -6.15
CA ASP A 584 5.28 2.04 -6.42
C ASP A 584 5.62 3.28 -7.28
N ASP A 585 5.98 3.03 -8.54
CA ASP A 585 6.48 3.96 -9.54
C ASP A 585 6.05 3.56 -10.96
N LEU A 586 5.18 4.39 -11.55
CA LEU A 586 4.72 4.19 -12.92
C LEU A 586 5.67 4.78 -13.98
N ALA A 587 6.84 5.31 -13.60
CA ALA A 587 7.74 5.98 -14.56
C ALA A 587 8.07 5.11 -15.78
N SER A 588 8.45 3.85 -15.57
CA SER A 588 8.79 2.94 -16.68
C SER A 588 7.61 2.61 -17.58
N LEU A 589 6.41 2.45 -17.01
CA LEU A 589 5.17 2.31 -17.77
C LEU A 589 4.88 3.58 -18.59
N ILE A 590 4.98 4.75 -17.96
CA ILE A 590 4.71 6.05 -18.60
C ILE A 590 5.68 6.29 -19.76
N ASP A 591 6.98 6.04 -19.56
CA ASP A 591 8.01 6.17 -20.59
C ASP A 591 7.72 5.22 -21.77
N PHE A 592 7.29 3.98 -21.50
CA PHE A 592 6.89 3.02 -22.53
C PHE A 592 5.65 3.49 -23.30
N LEU A 593 4.60 3.93 -22.61
CA LEU A 593 3.37 4.44 -23.20
C LEU A 593 3.59 5.73 -24.02
N GLU A 594 4.45 6.63 -23.54
CA GLU A 594 4.89 7.81 -24.30
C GLU A 594 5.58 7.38 -25.60
N PHE A 595 6.50 6.43 -25.52
CA PHE A 595 7.20 5.93 -26.70
C PHE A 595 6.23 5.33 -27.73
N ILE A 596 5.38 4.39 -27.34
CA ILE A 596 4.45 3.75 -28.30
C ILE A 596 3.35 4.70 -28.78
N GLY A 597 3.00 5.72 -27.98
CA GLY A 597 1.92 6.68 -28.27
C GLY A 597 2.34 7.89 -29.11
N GLU A 598 3.54 8.43 -28.87
CA GLU A 598 3.95 9.74 -29.40
C GLU A 598 5.11 9.65 -30.41
N SER A 599 5.83 8.53 -30.51
CA SER A 599 6.85 8.33 -31.55
C SER A 599 6.24 8.29 -32.95
N ASP A 600 6.92 8.87 -33.95
CA ASP A 600 6.52 8.67 -35.35
C ASP A 600 6.84 7.25 -35.84
N ASP A 601 6.18 6.81 -36.91
CA ASP A 601 6.29 5.41 -37.39
C ASP A 601 7.72 5.01 -37.75
N ALA A 602 8.55 5.97 -38.20
CA ALA A 602 9.94 5.71 -38.53
C ALA A 602 10.79 5.50 -37.27
N THR A 603 10.52 6.26 -36.21
CA THR A 603 11.19 6.15 -34.91
C THR A 603 10.74 4.86 -34.21
N PHE A 604 9.43 4.59 -34.18
CA PHE A 604 8.88 3.35 -33.63
C PHE A 604 9.50 2.11 -34.28
N ALA A 605 9.52 2.03 -35.61
CA ALA A 605 10.10 0.90 -36.32
C ALA A 605 11.62 0.72 -36.09
N ALA A 606 12.33 1.80 -35.78
CA ALA A 606 13.78 1.79 -35.64
C ALA A 606 14.26 1.56 -34.19
N GLU A 607 13.43 1.89 -33.20
CA GLU A 607 13.83 1.96 -31.78
C GLU A 607 12.97 1.04 -30.89
N LEU A 608 11.92 0.37 -31.39
CA LEU A 608 11.07 -0.47 -30.55
C LEU A 608 11.83 -1.59 -29.84
N ASP A 609 12.88 -2.15 -30.44
CA ASP A 609 13.74 -3.19 -29.83
C ASP A 609 14.63 -2.65 -28.69
N GLU A 610 14.73 -1.32 -28.53
CA GLU A 610 15.33 -0.69 -27.35
C GLU A 610 14.33 -0.55 -26.19
N HIS A 611 13.04 -0.71 -26.45
CA HIS A 611 11.94 -0.52 -25.49
C HIS A 611 11.14 -1.79 -25.18
N LEU A 612 11.13 -2.78 -26.07
CA LEU A 612 10.32 -4.00 -26.00
C LEU A 612 11.13 -5.20 -26.49
N ASP A 613 10.96 -6.35 -25.84
CA ASP A 613 11.36 -7.64 -26.40
C ASP A 613 10.45 -8.00 -27.58
N VAL A 614 10.86 -7.57 -28.78
CA VAL A 614 10.10 -7.74 -30.03
C VAL A 614 9.97 -9.21 -30.45
N GLU A 615 10.91 -10.08 -30.05
CA GLU A 615 10.84 -11.51 -30.35
C GLU A 615 9.81 -12.19 -29.45
N ALA A 616 9.84 -11.90 -28.15
CA ALA A 616 8.85 -12.38 -27.20
C ALA A 616 7.45 -11.88 -27.55
N PHE A 617 7.31 -10.61 -27.95
CA PHE A 617 6.00 -10.06 -28.33
C PHE A 617 5.44 -10.67 -29.63
N ALA A 618 6.26 -10.84 -30.67
CA ALA A 618 5.86 -11.55 -31.88
C ALA A 618 5.37 -12.97 -31.57
N ARG A 619 6.08 -13.67 -30.68
CA ARG A 619 5.73 -15.01 -30.25
C ARG A 619 4.48 -15.05 -29.38
N TYR A 620 4.28 -14.07 -28.50
CA TYR A 620 3.04 -13.89 -27.75
C TYR A 620 1.84 -13.76 -28.68
N LEU A 621 1.88 -12.87 -29.67
CA LEU A 621 0.79 -12.67 -30.63
C LEU A 621 0.48 -13.96 -31.42
N ALA A 622 1.53 -14.61 -31.94
CA ALA A 622 1.39 -15.87 -32.65
C ALA A 622 0.83 -17.00 -31.76
N PHE A 623 1.16 -16.98 -30.47
CA PHE A 623 0.60 -17.93 -29.50
C PHE A 623 -0.89 -17.69 -29.26
N GLN A 624 -1.33 -16.43 -29.05
CA GLN A 624 -2.75 -16.12 -28.86
C GLN A 624 -3.60 -16.59 -30.05
N ASP A 625 -3.09 -16.39 -31.28
CA ASP A 625 -3.74 -16.88 -32.49
C ASP A 625 -3.75 -18.42 -32.59
N LEU A 626 -2.64 -19.09 -32.24
CA LEU A 626 -2.55 -20.55 -32.24
C LEU A 626 -3.58 -21.19 -31.30
N VAL A 627 -3.77 -20.61 -30.12
CA VAL A 627 -4.76 -21.10 -29.15
C VAL A 627 -6.14 -20.46 -29.35
N GLU A 628 -6.38 -19.69 -30.41
CA GLU A 628 -7.66 -19.02 -30.68
C GLU A 628 -8.21 -18.22 -29.47
N ASN A 629 -7.35 -17.54 -28.71
CA ASN A 629 -7.78 -16.72 -27.57
C ASN A 629 -8.20 -15.33 -28.06
N THR A 630 -9.46 -14.96 -27.83
CA THR A 630 -10.02 -13.68 -28.26
C THR A 630 -10.05 -12.61 -27.16
N ASP A 631 -9.60 -12.95 -25.96
CA ASP A 631 -9.64 -12.05 -24.79
C ASP A 631 -8.22 -11.69 -24.30
N ASP A 632 -7.29 -11.52 -25.24
CA ASP A 632 -5.89 -11.16 -25.01
C ASP A 632 -5.70 -9.63 -24.89
N ILE A 633 -4.57 -9.10 -25.38
CA ILE A 633 -4.29 -7.65 -25.45
C ILE A 633 -5.31 -6.85 -26.28
N ASP A 634 -6.00 -7.47 -27.25
CA ASP A 634 -7.09 -6.85 -28.02
C ASP A 634 -8.49 -7.18 -27.46
N GLY A 635 -8.51 -8.01 -26.42
CA GLY A 635 -9.70 -8.57 -25.82
C GLY A 635 -10.52 -7.56 -25.02
N PRO A 636 -11.84 -7.77 -24.88
CA PRO A 636 -12.67 -6.94 -23.98
C PRO A 636 -12.22 -6.96 -22.51
N GLY A 637 -11.44 -7.97 -22.10
CA GLY A 637 -10.85 -8.11 -20.78
C GLY A 637 -9.50 -7.42 -20.64
N ASN A 638 -8.83 -7.06 -21.74
CA ASN A 638 -7.49 -6.49 -21.75
C ASN A 638 -6.50 -7.34 -20.91
N ASN A 639 -6.51 -8.67 -21.10
CA ASN A 639 -5.86 -9.60 -20.18
C ASN A 639 -4.38 -9.79 -20.50
N TRP A 640 -3.55 -8.87 -20.01
CA TRP A 640 -2.10 -8.97 -20.08
C TRP A 640 -1.41 -8.13 -19.02
N TYR A 641 -0.13 -8.41 -18.81
CA TYR A 641 0.77 -7.60 -17.99
C TYR A 641 1.94 -7.10 -18.82
N LEU A 642 2.53 -5.99 -18.39
CA LEU A 642 3.79 -5.44 -18.88
C LEU A 642 4.83 -5.61 -17.77
N PHE A 643 5.84 -6.44 -18.00
CA PHE A 643 7.03 -6.50 -17.16
C PHE A 643 8.11 -5.59 -17.74
N VAL A 644 8.70 -4.68 -16.96
CA VAL A 644 9.80 -3.83 -17.39
C VAL A 644 11.03 -4.10 -16.53
N ASP A 645 12.09 -4.59 -17.17
CA ASP A 645 13.35 -4.92 -16.50
C ASP A 645 14.06 -3.65 -16.02
N ASP A 646 14.36 -3.55 -14.71
CA ASP A 646 14.96 -2.35 -14.11
C ASP A 646 16.38 -2.05 -14.63
N SER A 647 17.08 -3.07 -15.11
CA SER A 647 18.48 -2.97 -15.53
C SER A 647 18.63 -2.53 -16.98
N THR A 648 17.69 -2.91 -17.83
CA THR A 648 17.70 -2.64 -19.27
C THR A 648 16.67 -1.59 -19.70
N GLY A 649 15.56 -1.46 -18.96
CA GLY A 649 14.39 -0.69 -19.36
C GLY A 649 13.53 -1.37 -20.44
N ILE A 650 13.84 -2.61 -20.82
CA ILE A 650 13.13 -3.34 -21.87
C ILE A 650 11.86 -3.96 -21.28
N ALA A 651 10.75 -3.70 -21.95
CA ALA A 651 9.46 -4.30 -21.64
C ALA A 651 9.30 -5.72 -22.21
N THR A 652 8.53 -6.55 -21.53
CA THR A 652 8.05 -7.85 -22.00
C THR A 652 6.54 -7.94 -21.74
N VAL A 653 5.79 -8.31 -22.78
CA VAL A 653 4.35 -8.59 -22.64
C VAL A 653 4.17 -9.98 -22.05
N VAL A 654 3.41 -10.06 -20.97
CA VAL A 654 3.09 -11.27 -20.23
C VAL A 654 1.61 -11.57 -20.39
N ASN A 655 1.30 -12.83 -20.68
CA ASN A 655 -0.08 -13.26 -20.85
C ASN A 655 -0.84 -13.26 -19.51
N TRP A 656 -2.16 -13.10 -19.59
CA TRP A 656 -3.07 -13.33 -18.49
C TRP A 656 -4.38 -13.92 -19.01
N ASP A 657 -5.06 -14.73 -18.18
CA ASP A 657 -6.45 -15.20 -18.38
C ASP A 657 -6.71 -15.96 -19.70
N LEU A 658 -6.22 -17.20 -19.81
CA LEU A 658 -6.47 -18.08 -20.96
C LEU A 658 -7.78 -18.89 -20.87
N ASN A 659 -8.73 -18.44 -20.04
CA ASN A 659 -10.00 -19.13 -19.86
C ASN A 659 -10.88 -19.18 -21.11
N LEU A 660 -10.60 -18.33 -22.10
CA LEU A 660 -11.25 -18.28 -23.40
C LEU A 660 -10.45 -18.91 -24.56
N ALA A 661 -9.31 -19.56 -24.24
CA ALA A 661 -8.53 -20.31 -25.23
C ALA A 661 -9.35 -21.46 -25.85
N PHE A 662 -8.97 -21.81 -27.08
CA PHE A 662 -9.55 -22.79 -27.99
C PHE A 662 -10.99 -22.44 -28.41
N GLY A 663 -11.25 -21.14 -28.65
CA GLY A 663 -12.53 -20.65 -29.19
C GLY A 663 -13.68 -20.68 -28.18
N GLN A 664 -13.37 -20.73 -26.88
CA GLN A 664 -14.39 -20.63 -25.82
C GLN A 664 -15.03 -19.24 -25.82
N SER A 665 -16.32 -19.17 -25.48
CA SER A 665 -17.08 -17.90 -25.50
C SER A 665 -17.30 -17.33 -24.09
N PRO A 666 -17.25 -16.00 -23.91
CA PRO A 666 -17.58 -15.37 -22.63
C PRO A 666 -19.03 -15.70 -22.23
N GLY A 667 -19.22 -16.56 -21.21
CA GLY A 667 -20.54 -16.93 -20.68
C GLY A 667 -21.00 -18.37 -20.90
N GLY A 668 -20.11 -19.30 -21.27
CA GLY A 668 -20.41 -20.73 -21.46
C GLY A 668 -20.65 -21.57 -20.19
N GLY A 669 -20.77 -20.97 -19.00
CA GLY A 669 -21.04 -21.68 -17.74
C GLY A 669 -22.49 -22.14 -17.61
N ALA A 670 -22.71 -23.45 -17.78
CA ALA A 670 -23.86 -24.29 -17.41
C ALA A 670 -25.30 -23.69 -17.44
N GLY A 671 -26.10 -24.14 -18.41
CA GLY A 671 -27.54 -23.84 -18.47
C GLY A 671 -28.38 -24.76 -19.36
N GLY A 672 -28.51 -26.04 -18.98
CA GLY A 672 -29.69 -26.86 -19.31
C GLY A 672 -29.62 -27.70 -20.60
N GLY A 673 -29.73 -29.03 -20.42
CA GLY A 673 -29.86 -29.98 -21.53
C GLY A 673 -31.03 -29.68 -22.47
N GLY A 674 -30.79 -29.81 -23.77
CA GLY A 674 -31.83 -29.63 -24.78
C GLY A 674 -31.34 -29.60 -26.23
N GLY A 675 -30.89 -30.75 -26.73
CA GLY A 675 -31.07 -31.21 -28.12
C GLY A 675 -30.76 -30.29 -29.31
N GLY A 676 -29.66 -30.60 -30.00
CA GLY A 676 -29.66 -30.87 -31.44
C GLY A 676 -29.74 -29.69 -32.42
N GLY A 677 -28.71 -29.54 -33.25
CA GLY A 677 -28.81 -28.85 -34.53
C GLY A 677 -27.47 -28.34 -35.05
N GLY A 678 -26.78 -29.14 -35.86
CA GLY A 678 -25.53 -28.76 -36.50
C GLY A 678 -25.64 -27.55 -37.44
N GLY A 679 -24.56 -26.79 -37.53
CA GLY A 679 -24.42 -25.63 -38.41
C GLY A 679 -22.95 -25.36 -38.73
N ASN A 680 -22.47 -26.03 -39.77
CA ASN A 680 -21.15 -25.96 -40.38
C ASN A 680 -20.70 -24.50 -40.67
N ALA A 681 -19.65 -24.00 -40.03
CA ALA A 681 -18.96 -22.76 -40.41
C ALA A 681 -17.71 -23.11 -41.23
N GLN A 682 -17.79 -22.82 -42.52
CA GLN A 682 -16.84 -23.23 -43.54
C GLN A 682 -15.74 -22.19 -43.72
N ARG A 683 -14.50 -22.68 -43.71
CA ARG A 683 -13.25 -22.02 -44.13
C ARG A 683 -13.40 -21.14 -45.37
N GLY A 684 -12.75 -19.97 -45.34
CA GLY A 684 -12.96 -18.85 -46.25
C GLY A 684 -12.66 -19.02 -47.73
N GLN A 685 -13.07 -18.02 -48.50
CA GLN A 685 -12.61 -17.76 -49.86
C GLN A 685 -12.59 -16.24 -50.13
N ARG A 686 -11.39 -15.75 -50.49
CA ARG A 686 -11.16 -14.44 -51.10
C ARG A 686 -12.00 -14.27 -52.37
N ALA A 687 -12.57 -13.08 -52.55
CA ALA A 687 -12.94 -12.58 -53.87
C ALA A 687 -12.64 -11.08 -53.95
N ASP A 688 -11.59 -10.78 -54.72
CA ASP A 688 -11.30 -9.49 -55.34
C ASP A 688 -12.39 -9.14 -56.36
N THR A 689 -12.93 -7.92 -56.32
CA THR A 689 -13.20 -7.08 -57.51
C THR A 689 -13.64 -5.67 -57.11
N GLY A 690 -12.84 -4.66 -57.49
CA GLY A 690 -13.32 -3.61 -58.41
C GLY A 690 -13.95 -2.30 -57.86
N ASP A 691 -13.09 -1.30 -57.74
CA ASP A 691 -13.14 0.02 -58.42
C ASP A 691 -14.04 1.18 -57.90
N GLY A 692 -13.37 2.34 -57.68
CA GLY A 692 -13.90 3.71 -57.85
C GLY A 692 -14.49 4.43 -56.63
N ASP A 693 -13.75 5.33 -55.98
CA ASP A 693 -13.70 6.78 -56.30
C ASP A 693 -12.87 7.57 -55.26
N GLN A 694 -12.14 8.59 -55.72
CA GLN A 694 -11.37 9.50 -54.88
C GLN A 694 -12.26 10.50 -54.13
N ALA A 695 -12.01 10.72 -52.83
CA ALA A 695 -12.24 12.02 -52.20
C ALA A 695 -11.44 12.17 -50.89
N ASP A 696 -10.55 13.16 -50.89
CA ASP A 696 -9.92 13.74 -49.70
C ASP A 696 -10.97 14.14 -48.65
N GLY A 697 -10.76 13.72 -47.40
CA GLY A 697 -11.58 14.18 -46.29
C GLY A 697 -11.20 13.51 -44.98
N ARG A 698 -10.28 14.12 -44.22
CA ARG A 698 -10.03 13.79 -42.80
C ARG A 698 -11.36 13.74 -42.02
N PRO A 699 -11.62 12.73 -41.16
CA PRO A 699 -12.54 12.88 -40.05
C PRO A 699 -11.72 12.95 -38.75
N ASN A 700 -11.59 14.13 -38.15
CA ASN A 700 -12.48 14.61 -37.10
C ASN A 700 -12.47 13.71 -35.85
N ARG A 701 -11.44 13.89 -35.00
CA ARG A 701 -11.45 13.51 -33.58
C ARG A 701 -12.62 14.23 -32.89
N GLY A 702 -13.53 13.47 -32.30
CA GLY A 702 -14.60 14.03 -31.48
C GLY A 702 -15.75 13.08 -31.16
N GLY A 703 -15.56 12.26 -30.13
CA GLY A 703 -16.55 12.01 -29.09
C GLY A 703 -17.61 10.91 -29.31
N GLY A 704 -17.46 9.84 -28.54
CA GLY A 704 -18.57 9.15 -27.86
C GLY A 704 -19.07 7.86 -28.51
N GLY A 705 -18.62 6.72 -27.98
CA GLY A 705 -19.22 5.41 -28.18
C GLY A 705 -18.22 4.29 -27.91
N GLY A 706 -18.35 3.62 -26.76
CA GLY A 706 -17.52 2.48 -26.39
C GLY A 706 -17.59 1.36 -27.43
N GLY A 707 -16.43 1.02 -27.98
CA GLY A 707 -16.16 -0.14 -28.80
C GLY A 707 -14.74 -0.57 -28.48
N SER A 708 -14.54 -1.88 -28.35
CA SER A 708 -13.23 -2.55 -28.22
C SER A 708 -12.20 -1.84 -29.08
N GLY A 709 -11.31 -1.07 -28.46
CA GLY A 709 -10.16 -0.52 -29.16
C GLY A 709 -9.18 -1.67 -29.34
N SER A 710 -8.71 -1.86 -30.55
CA SER A 710 -7.51 -2.66 -30.83
C SER A 710 -6.31 -2.03 -30.10
N SER A 711 -5.39 -2.88 -29.62
CA SER A 711 -4.15 -2.48 -28.99
C SER A 711 -3.32 -1.61 -29.94
N LEU A 712 -2.93 -0.43 -29.47
CA LEU A 712 -2.06 0.47 -30.21
C LEU A 712 -0.71 -0.20 -30.47
N LEU A 713 -0.15 -0.87 -29.46
CA LEU A 713 1.11 -1.59 -29.58
C LEU A 713 1.04 -2.66 -30.68
N LYS A 714 0.02 -3.51 -30.67
CA LYS A 714 -0.15 -4.58 -31.65
C LYS A 714 -0.36 -4.05 -33.06
N GLU A 715 -1.22 -3.04 -33.24
CA GLU A 715 -1.47 -2.43 -34.54
C GLU A 715 -0.17 -1.88 -35.14
N ARG A 716 0.55 -1.06 -34.38
CA ARG A 716 1.81 -0.46 -34.85
C ARG A 716 2.89 -1.52 -35.11
N PHE A 717 2.96 -2.55 -34.26
CA PHE A 717 3.92 -3.65 -34.43
C PHE A 717 3.71 -4.38 -35.76
N LEU A 718 2.47 -4.77 -36.08
CA LEU A 718 2.16 -5.51 -37.31
C LEU A 718 2.21 -4.65 -38.58
N ASP A 719 2.14 -3.33 -38.46
CA ASP A 719 2.34 -2.39 -39.58
C ASP A 719 3.82 -2.26 -40.01
N VAL A 720 4.77 -2.65 -39.14
CA VAL A 720 6.20 -2.70 -39.47
C VAL A 720 6.53 -4.02 -40.18
N PRO A 721 6.99 -4.02 -41.44
CA PRO A 721 7.22 -5.25 -42.21
C PRO A 721 8.19 -6.24 -41.57
N GLU A 722 9.23 -5.74 -40.90
CA GLU A 722 10.21 -6.56 -40.17
C GLU A 722 9.56 -7.32 -39.02
N PHE A 723 8.72 -6.66 -38.23
CA PHE A 723 8.04 -7.23 -37.06
C PHE A 723 6.88 -8.16 -37.47
N ALA A 724 6.14 -7.82 -38.53
CA ALA A 724 5.18 -8.74 -39.13
C ALA A 724 5.85 -10.05 -39.61
N ALA A 725 7.08 -9.97 -40.13
CA ALA A 725 7.84 -11.17 -40.49
C ALA A 725 8.30 -11.98 -39.26
N LEU A 726 8.61 -11.33 -38.14
CA LEU A 726 8.89 -12.02 -36.87
C LEU A 726 7.66 -12.79 -36.37
N TYR A 727 6.48 -12.17 -36.42
CA TYR A 727 5.22 -12.83 -36.07
C TYR A 727 4.97 -14.08 -36.94
N GLU A 728 5.09 -13.97 -38.27
CA GLU A 728 4.89 -15.11 -39.18
C GLU A 728 5.90 -16.24 -38.93
N ALA A 729 7.15 -15.88 -38.62
CA ALA A 729 8.17 -16.86 -38.24
C ALA A 729 7.81 -17.56 -36.92
N ALA A 730 7.43 -16.78 -35.90
CA ALA A 730 7.02 -17.32 -34.61
C ALA A 730 5.80 -18.25 -34.73
N ALA A 731 4.81 -17.92 -35.57
CA ALA A 731 3.65 -18.77 -35.82
C ALA A 731 4.05 -20.13 -36.45
N ALA A 732 4.99 -20.13 -37.39
CA ALA A 732 5.51 -21.35 -37.99
C ALA A 732 6.33 -22.19 -36.98
N ASP A 733 7.14 -21.53 -36.16
CA ASP A 733 7.97 -22.18 -35.14
C ASP A 733 7.09 -22.81 -34.06
N LEU A 734 6.10 -22.07 -33.52
CA LEU A 734 5.15 -22.60 -32.54
C LEU A 734 4.38 -23.80 -33.07
N ASN A 735 3.96 -23.80 -34.34
CA ASN A 735 3.30 -24.96 -34.93
C ASN A 735 4.22 -26.19 -34.95
N THR A 736 5.48 -26.00 -35.32
CA THR A 736 6.49 -27.06 -35.34
C THR A 736 6.78 -27.57 -33.93
N GLU A 737 6.98 -26.67 -32.98
CA GLU A 737 7.45 -26.94 -31.62
C GLU A 737 6.37 -27.50 -30.71
N LEU A 738 5.11 -27.08 -30.88
CA LEU A 738 4.01 -27.49 -30.02
C LEU A 738 3.13 -28.56 -30.67
N ILE A 739 2.86 -28.47 -31.97
CA ILE A 739 1.90 -29.34 -32.66
C ILE A 739 2.61 -30.50 -33.35
N GLU A 740 3.52 -30.22 -34.29
CA GLU A 740 4.20 -31.28 -35.06
C GLU A 740 5.11 -32.16 -34.20
N SER A 741 5.69 -31.58 -33.13
CA SER A 741 6.53 -32.30 -32.17
C SER A 741 5.77 -33.33 -31.31
N GLY A 742 4.45 -33.17 -31.18
CA GLY A 742 3.61 -33.96 -30.28
C GLY A 742 3.44 -33.40 -28.87
N VAL A 743 4.11 -32.29 -28.50
CA VAL A 743 4.04 -31.69 -27.15
C VAL A 743 2.60 -31.40 -26.73
N ALA A 744 1.79 -30.80 -27.60
CA ALA A 744 0.38 -30.53 -27.31
C ALA A 744 -0.45 -31.80 -27.10
N ALA A 745 -0.22 -32.83 -27.93
CA ALA A 745 -0.93 -34.09 -27.80
C ALA A 745 -0.61 -34.79 -26.47
N ASP A 746 0.68 -34.79 -26.09
CA ASP A 746 1.16 -35.38 -24.84
C ASP A 746 0.62 -34.61 -23.62
N LEU A 747 0.59 -33.27 -23.67
CA LEU A 747 0.06 -32.43 -22.60
C LEU A 747 -1.44 -32.65 -22.38
N ILE A 748 -2.24 -32.69 -23.47
CA ILE A 748 -3.68 -32.97 -23.39
C ILE A 748 -3.90 -34.37 -22.79
N ALA A 749 -3.13 -35.37 -23.23
CA ALA A 749 -3.24 -36.74 -22.70
C ALA A 749 -2.88 -36.82 -21.21
N SER A 750 -1.85 -36.09 -20.77
CA SER A 750 -1.42 -36.02 -19.37
C SER A 750 -2.53 -35.46 -18.48
N TRP A 751 -3.11 -34.31 -18.84
CA TRP A 751 -4.20 -33.71 -18.09
C TRP A 751 -5.46 -34.56 -18.09
N GLN A 752 -5.82 -35.14 -19.24
CA GLN A 752 -6.95 -36.07 -19.34
C GLN A 752 -6.75 -37.25 -18.36
N GLN A 753 -5.56 -37.84 -18.32
CA GLN A 753 -5.25 -38.93 -17.42
C GLN A 753 -5.34 -38.50 -15.94
N ALA A 754 -4.77 -37.34 -15.59
CA ALA A 754 -4.82 -36.83 -14.22
C ALA A 754 -6.26 -36.63 -13.72
N LEU A 755 -7.13 -36.07 -14.57
CA LEU A 755 -8.55 -35.87 -14.26
C LEU A 755 -9.31 -37.20 -14.16
N ASP A 756 -9.08 -38.14 -15.07
CA ASP A 756 -9.70 -39.47 -15.03
C ASP A 756 -9.30 -40.24 -13.76
N ASP A 757 -8.04 -40.13 -13.34
CA ASP A 757 -7.50 -40.83 -12.16
C ASP A 757 -7.88 -40.16 -10.83
N GLY A 758 -7.95 -38.82 -10.79
CA GLY A 758 -8.10 -38.04 -9.54
C GLY A 758 -9.45 -37.34 -9.32
N ALA A 759 -10.29 -37.21 -10.35
CA ALA A 759 -11.55 -36.45 -10.30
C ALA A 759 -12.77 -37.19 -10.89
N GLY A 760 -12.69 -38.51 -11.14
CA GLY A 760 -13.76 -39.28 -11.78
C GLY A 760 -15.09 -39.36 -11.02
N ASP A 761 -15.14 -38.94 -9.75
CA ASP A 761 -16.37 -38.75 -8.97
C ASP A 761 -16.95 -37.34 -9.06
N LEU A 762 -16.15 -36.34 -9.46
CA LEU A 762 -16.55 -34.93 -9.64
C LEU A 762 -16.92 -34.61 -11.10
N VAL A 763 -16.29 -35.28 -12.06
CA VAL A 763 -16.54 -35.10 -13.49
C VAL A 763 -16.54 -36.44 -14.23
N SER A 764 -17.37 -36.57 -15.27
CA SER A 764 -17.45 -37.80 -16.05
C SER A 764 -16.28 -37.93 -17.03
N ALA A 765 -15.75 -39.15 -17.19
CA ALA A 765 -14.71 -39.42 -18.20
C ALA A 765 -15.16 -39.07 -19.64
N SER A 766 -16.47 -39.10 -19.92
CA SER A 766 -17.01 -38.61 -21.20
C SER A 766 -16.84 -37.11 -21.36
N THR A 767 -17.10 -36.31 -20.31
CA THR A 767 -16.90 -34.86 -20.33
C THR A 767 -15.43 -34.54 -20.58
N VAL A 768 -14.51 -35.17 -19.83
CA VAL A 768 -13.06 -34.95 -19.97
C VAL A 768 -12.61 -35.28 -21.39
N SER A 769 -13.07 -36.41 -21.96
CA SER A 769 -12.74 -36.79 -23.33
C SER A 769 -13.30 -35.84 -24.37
N GLU A 770 -14.54 -35.36 -24.20
CA GLU A 770 -15.17 -34.41 -25.12
C GLU A 770 -14.43 -33.06 -25.14
N GLU A 771 -14.04 -32.54 -23.98
CA GLU A 771 -13.26 -31.31 -23.88
C GLU A 771 -11.83 -31.49 -24.45
N ALA A 772 -11.17 -32.62 -24.17
CA ALA A 772 -9.86 -32.93 -24.75
C ALA A 772 -9.92 -33.03 -26.28
N ASP A 773 -10.95 -33.67 -26.84
CA ASP A 773 -11.16 -33.77 -28.28
C ASP A 773 -11.47 -32.42 -28.92
N ALA A 774 -12.19 -31.53 -28.24
CA ALA A 774 -12.41 -30.16 -28.70
C ALA A 774 -11.09 -29.39 -28.81
N ILE A 775 -10.20 -29.49 -27.81
CA ILE A 775 -8.88 -28.86 -27.84
C ILE A 775 -8.01 -29.44 -28.96
N ARG A 776 -7.97 -30.78 -29.12
CA ARG A 776 -7.25 -31.42 -30.25
C ARG A 776 -7.77 -30.92 -31.59
N SER A 777 -9.09 -30.80 -31.74
CA SER A 777 -9.71 -30.30 -32.96
C SER A 777 -9.35 -28.83 -33.24
N ALA A 778 -9.33 -27.97 -32.22
CA ALA A 778 -8.92 -26.56 -32.37
C ALA A 778 -7.46 -26.46 -32.82
N LEU A 779 -6.58 -27.28 -32.25
CA LEU A 779 -5.16 -27.36 -32.59
C LEU A 779 -4.85 -28.12 -33.90
N GLY A 780 -5.86 -28.71 -34.54
CA GLY A 780 -5.68 -29.51 -35.77
C GLY A 780 -4.94 -30.84 -35.56
N ILE A 781 -4.96 -31.38 -34.35
CA ILE A 781 -4.35 -32.67 -33.97
C ILE A 781 -5.34 -33.80 -34.29
N SER A 782 -4.87 -34.83 -35.01
CA SER A 782 -5.69 -35.93 -35.54
C SER A 782 -5.84 -37.13 -34.61
#